data_AF-A0A9R0JKG0-F1
#
_entry.id   AF-A0A9R0JKG0-F1
#
_cell.length_a   1.000
_cell.length_b   1.000
_cell.length_c   1.000
_cell.angle_alpha   90.00
_cell.angle_beta   90.00
_cell.angle_gamma   90.00
#
_symmetry.space_group_name_H-M   'P 1'
#
loop_
_entity.id
_entity.type
_entity.pdbx_description
1 polymer ?
#
loop_
_entity_poly.entity_id
_entity_poly.type
_entity_poly.pdbx_seq_one_letter_code
_entity_poly.pdbx_strand_id
1 'polypeptide(L)'
;MEFEKRKAATMAAIASTEADKSPKGTIDAPIIPLLNTINHHPSYYTTSSCSGRISIFSHLPNKPKGGTWAFISHDPVDPTSILNLIFPPTTTTTTTTTTTAAESTNSDSSELVFRFEPLIIAVECKDVGAAQFLVALAISRGFRESGITSVSAKRVIVAIRCSIRLEVPLGCKGGIRVSPEYLRYLVEIANDKMGANWKRTQGFLEGLRKNGFVEPNDAAEAEDGLVGFSDGVDVDVEGEEVDGNLEVTNLDRDTGPLGSPGSSLAIIPINVVGEHLERLFLWGHSSCTICKADRSEILIYGGFGGIGRHARRSDCLQLDPSSGQLSLLDVKGSPSPRMGQTSSLVGDLMIVIGGRTDPTNILDDLWIFDIIKAEWKLVGNIGDVFSPRHRHAAAVVGSNIYVFGGLNNNTLYSSLLMLDVDTLIWKEVQACGELPCARHSHSLVAYGDKLYLFGGYNGERALGDLYSFDVQDNKWAEVKTVGKGPYPRFSHSMFVYKKYLGIVGGCPVRQHCEELSLLDLNSFSWKHVILNSVGKQLFVRSTANIVNDDLVIIGGGASCYAFGTKFSEPSKINLLPLLILDDAPVSSLSKEKQSTPRHKDTVERGNNSFGLFHNGSVQSSDLGTNLNVDDKAPSRDVGHTTKNSYWVLKLQKKHAKLGKDILKKFGWLDLGRKVYSHEDGTCIYFPITVKFSAIFSDEISQKRGTVEGLNELNMSKDSIDSCATALNFLVACGATKYVDELVAMKKTSLSPLEAMKGAVASLLKHKGLPEGLLEELPTRWERLGDIVVLPITSFRDPSWDTIGSELWSAVAQILGARRLARQGRVASTGTRDSRLEILVGDNGWVEHRENGIVYCFDTTKCMFSWGNLSEKLRMARLDCRGEVVVDLFAGIGYFTLPFLVRAHATLVYACEWNPHAIEALHHNLQANLVSDRCIVFEGDNRLTAPKGVANRVCLGLLPSSEGSWVTAVKALRCEGGTLHIHGNVKDSEENQWTQHVTDSISEIAKSEGHCWNVAVVHLERVKWYAPHVRHLVADVRCEKILN
;
A
#
# COMPACT_ATOMS: atom_id res chain seq x y z
N MET A 1 -4.91 44.39 5.13
CA MET A 1 -4.73 45.17 6.38
C MET A 1 -4.60 44.30 7.63
N GLU A 2 -5.54 43.41 7.96
CA GLU A 2 -5.47 42.63 9.22
C GLU A 2 -4.18 41.80 9.39
N PHE A 3 -3.77 41.05 8.35
CA PHE A 3 -2.56 40.21 8.37
C PHE A 3 -1.28 41.02 8.69
N GLU A 4 -1.05 42.12 7.97
CA GLU A 4 0.15 42.96 8.14
C GLU A 4 0.28 43.49 9.58
N LYS A 5 -0.84 43.86 10.21
CA LYS A 5 -0.85 44.31 11.62
C LYS A 5 -0.44 43.18 12.59
N ARG A 6 -0.88 41.94 12.34
CA ARG A 6 -0.48 40.79 13.18
C ARG A 6 0.96 40.35 12.90
N LYS A 7 1.43 40.43 11.65
CA LYS A 7 2.83 40.23 11.30
C LYS A 7 3.71 41.23 12.05
N ALA A 8 3.43 42.53 11.93
CA ALA A 8 4.19 43.56 12.63
C ALA A 8 4.23 43.36 14.15
N ALA A 9 3.08 43.04 14.78
CA ALA A 9 3.03 42.75 16.21
C ALA A 9 3.82 41.48 16.61
N THR A 10 3.83 40.45 15.77
CA THR A 10 4.58 39.21 16.04
C THR A 10 6.09 39.42 15.85
N MET A 11 6.50 40.17 14.82
CA MET A 11 7.91 40.53 14.61
C MET A 11 8.44 41.44 15.72
N ALA A 12 7.63 42.39 16.21
CA ALA A 12 8.00 43.22 17.37
C ALA A 12 8.16 42.39 18.66
N ALA A 13 7.36 41.33 18.84
CA ALA A 13 7.53 40.41 19.95
C ALA A 13 8.79 39.52 19.82
N ILE A 14 9.12 39.07 18.59
CA ILE A 14 10.34 38.30 18.31
C ILE A 14 11.61 39.15 18.47
N ALA A 15 11.53 40.46 18.22
CA ALA A 15 12.62 41.42 18.42
C ALA A 15 12.65 42.02 19.85
N SER A 16 11.81 41.55 20.77
CA SER A 16 11.79 42.00 22.16
C SER A 16 12.93 41.39 22.97
N THR A 17 13.35 42.07 24.04
CA THR A 17 14.26 41.51 25.06
C THR A 17 13.52 40.72 26.15
N GLU A 18 12.19 40.60 26.05
CA GLU A 18 11.40 39.68 26.88
C GLU A 18 11.72 38.22 26.54
N ALA A 19 11.80 37.36 27.57
CA ALA A 19 12.09 35.94 27.38
C ALA A 19 11.00 35.23 26.56
N ASP A 20 11.41 34.35 25.65
CA ASP A 20 10.47 33.54 24.86
C ASP A 20 9.62 32.61 25.76
N LYS A 21 8.41 32.29 25.29
CA LYS A 21 7.41 31.53 26.04
C LYS A 21 7.66 30.02 26.04
N SER A 22 8.71 29.53 25.39
CA SER A 22 9.20 28.16 25.57
C SER A 22 9.93 28.00 26.92
N PRO A 23 10.06 26.77 27.45
CA PRO A 23 10.86 26.51 28.66
C PRO A 23 12.36 26.84 28.54
N LYS A 24 12.83 27.19 27.34
CA LYS A 24 14.23 27.54 27.03
C LYS A 24 14.47 29.06 27.06
N GLY A 25 13.41 29.88 27.09
CA GLY A 25 13.48 31.34 27.12
C GLY A 25 14.09 32.01 25.87
N THR A 26 14.51 31.22 24.88
CA THR A 26 15.22 31.66 23.67
C THR A 26 14.85 30.78 22.48
N ILE A 27 14.93 31.35 21.27
CA ILE A 27 14.71 30.62 20.01
C ILE A 27 15.84 29.61 19.78
N ASP A 28 15.51 28.44 19.21
CA ASP A 28 16.48 27.42 18.83
C ASP A 28 17.47 27.94 17.78
N ALA A 29 18.70 28.25 18.22
CA ALA A 29 19.78 28.79 17.37
C ALA A 29 19.97 28.06 16.02
N PRO A 30 19.92 26.72 15.92
CA PRO A 30 20.08 26.01 14.65
C PRO A 30 19.05 26.38 13.58
N ILE A 31 17.87 26.90 13.95
CA ILE A 31 16.81 27.26 12.99
C ILE A 31 16.59 28.77 12.81
N ILE A 32 17.37 29.63 13.46
CA ILE A 32 17.24 31.10 13.32
C ILE A 32 17.26 31.54 11.83
N PRO A 33 18.18 31.07 10.96
CA PRO A 33 18.16 31.45 9.54
C PRO A 33 16.89 31.01 8.80
N LEU A 34 16.34 29.84 9.14
CA LEU A 34 15.09 29.36 8.55
C LEU A 34 13.89 30.20 8.99
N LEU A 35 13.83 30.57 10.27
CA LEU A 35 12.78 31.44 10.79
C LEU A 35 12.90 32.85 10.20
N ASN A 36 14.11 33.41 10.12
CA ASN A 36 14.38 34.71 9.52
C ASN A 36 13.98 34.73 8.03
N THR A 37 14.43 33.77 7.23
CA THR A 37 14.08 33.67 5.80
C THR A 37 12.56 33.61 5.59
N ILE A 38 11.82 32.83 6.41
CA ILE A 38 10.34 32.80 6.38
C ILE A 38 9.74 34.15 6.80
N ASN A 39 10.26 34.76 7.86
CA ASN A 39 9.71 35.97 8.48
C ASN A 39 9.94 37.25 7.66
N HIS A 40 11.00 37.33 6.85
CA HIS A 40 11.21 38.49 5.98
C HIS A 40 10.20 38.51 4.82
N HIS A 41 9.91 37.36 4.19
CA HIS A 41 9.01 37.30 3.04
C HIS A 41 7.59 37.84 3.36
N PRO A 42 7.04 38.79 2.58
CA PRO A 42 5.86 39.58 2.96
C PRO A 42 4.58 38.76 3.22
N SER A 43 4.42 37.57 2.63
CA SER A 43 3.21 36.74 2.82
C SER A 43 3.22 35.77 4.02
N TYR A 44 4.27 35.74 4.84
CA TYR A 44 4.42 34.77 5.95
C TYR A 44 4.93 35.39 7.24
N TYR A 45 4.63 34.76 8.38
CA TYR A 45 5.43 34.85 9.60
C TYR A 45 5.21 33.62 10.52
N THR A 46 6.23 33.29 11.32
CA THR A 46 6.24 32.12 12.22
C THR A 46 5.56 32.44 13.55
N THR A 47 4.66 31.58 14.01
CA THR A 47 3.94 31.75 15.29
C THR A 47 4.45 30.87 16.43
N SER A 48 5.17 29.78 16.11
CA SER A 48 5.89 28.93 17.05
C SER A 48 6.83 27.98 16.29
N SER A 49 7.92 27.55 16.92
CA SER A 49 8.88 26.61 16.31
C SER A 49 9.62 25.76 17.35
N CYS A 50 10.23 24.68 16.88
CA CYS A 50 11.28 23.95 17.57
C CYS A 50 12.17 23.25 16.52
N SER A 51 13.49 23.25 16.70
CA SER A 51 14.48 22.64 15.79
C SER A 51 14.30 21.13 15.59
N GLY A 52 13.67 20.48 16.57
CA GLY A 52 13.81 19.06 16.85
C GLY A 52 14.75 18.84 18.04
N ARG A 53 14.57 17.73 18.76
CA ARG A 53 15.25 17.43 20.03
C ARG A 53 15.39 15.93 20.29
N ILE A 54 16.47 15.57 20.99
CA ILE A 54 16.63 14.29 21.70
C ILE A 54 16.28 14.54 23.17
N SER A 55 15.52 13.66 23.79
CA SER A 55 15.03 13.90 25.16
C SER A 55 14.73 12.62 25.94
N ILE A 56 14.78 12.73 27.27
CA ILE A 56 14.24 11.74 28.20
C ILE A 56 13.15 12.43 29.00
N PHE A 57 11.91 12.01 28.82
CA PHE A 57 10.75 12.57 29.48
C PHE A 57 10.30 11.67 30.63
N SER A 58 10.20 12.25 31.82
CA SER A 58 9.68 11.61 33.03
C SER A 58 8.19 11.89 33.14
N HIS A 59 7.36 10.88 32.90
CA HIS A 59 5.91 10.99 32.98
C HIS A 59 5.42 10.65 34.39
N LEU A 60 4.83 11.64 35.08
CA LEU A 60 4.09 11.43 36.32
C LEU A 60 2.66 11.01 35.97
N PRO A 61 2.17 9.82 36.40
CA PRO A 61 0.86 9.30 35.97
C PRO A 61 -0.33 10.22 36.25
N ASN A 62 -0.24 11.06 37.28
CA ASN A 62 -1.36 11.80 37.85
C ASN A 62 -1.40 13.32 37.53
N LYS A 63 -0.73 13.81 36.47
CA LYS A 63 -0.80 15.24 36.08
C LYS A 63 -0.99 15.49 34.57
N PRO A 64 -2.10 16.15 34.13
CA PRO A 64 -2.37 16.42 32.70
C PRO A 64 -1.35 17.31 31.98
N LYS A 65 -0.60 18.14 32.73
CA LYS A 65 0.52 18.97 32.24
C LYS A 65 1.58 19.01 33.34
N GLY A 66 2.52 18.06 33.32
CA GLY A 66 3.51 17.97 34.39
C GLY A 66 4.42 16.74 34.36
N GLY A 67 4.85 16.30 33.18
CA GLY A 67 6.07 15.48 33.09
C GLY A 67 7.30 16.39 33.01
N THR A 68 8.42 15.97 33.57
CA THR A 68 9.68 16.73 33.55
C THR A 68 10.64 16.17 32.50
N TRP A 69 11.39 17.06 31.84
CA TRP A 69 12.55 16.62 31.06
C TRP A 69 13.64 16.18 32.04
N ALA A 70 13.91 14.88 32.10
CA ALA A 70 15.10 14.35 32.76
C ALA A 70 16.35 14.63 31.91
N PHE A 71 16.18 14.68 30.58
CA PHE A 71 17.16 15.16 29.62
C PHE A 71 16.48 15.88 28.45
N ILE A 72 17.13 16.89 27.88
CA ILE A 72 16.77 17.50 26.60
C ILE A 72 18.01 18.07 25.92
N SER A 73 18.18 17.79 24.62
CA SER A 73 19.18 18.38 23.74
C SER A 73 18.56 18.72 22.39
N HIS A 74 18.99 19.82 21.77
CA HIS A 74 18.61 20.21 20.40
C HIS A 74 19.69 19.84 19.38
N ASP A 75 20.80 19.30 19.87
CA ASP A 75 22.01 18.92 19.14
C ASP A 75 22.27 17.41 19.35
N PRO A 76 23.14 16.77 18.55
CA PRO A 76 23.54 15.38 18.76
C PRO A 76 24.09 15.13 20.17
N VAL A 77 23.84 13.94 20.71
CA VAL A 77 24.08 13.61 22.11
C VAL A 77 25.14 12.53 22.24
N ASP A 78 26.13 12.74 23.11
CA ASP A 78 27.09 11.71 23.50
C ASP A 78 26.38 10.57 24.28
N PRO A 79 26.50 9.30 23.84
CA PRO A 79 25.94 8.17 24.56
C PRO A 79 26.44 8.05 26.01
N THR A 80 27.69 8.43 26.29
CA THR A 80 28.31 8.33 27.62
C THR A 80 27.63 9.24 28.64
N SER A 81 27.24 10.44 28.23
CA SER A 81 26.52 11.43 29.05
C SER A 81 25.11 10.94 29.41
N ILE A 82 24.41 10.28 28.49
CA ILE A 82 23.12 9.64 28.76
C ILE A 82 23.29 8.43 29.68
N LEU A 83 24.34 7.64 29.49
CA LEU A 83 24.64 6.52 30.38
C LEU A 83 24.95 6.98 31.80
N ASN A 84 25.79 7.99 31.99
CA ASN A 84 26.11 8.51 33.31
C ASN A 84 24.88 9.12 34.03
N LEU A 85 23.90 9.61 33.26
CA LEU A 85 22.63 10.14 33.79
C LEU A 85 21.65 9.04 34.23
N ILE A 86 21.64 7.89 33.55
CA ILE A 86 20.68 6.80 33.78
C ILE A 86 21.26 5.63 34.60
N PHE A 87 22.57 5.44 34.53
CA PHE A 87 23.38 4.43 35.22
C PHE A 87 24.59 5.11 35.90
N PRO A 88 24.40 5.97 36.91
CA PRO A 88 25.49 6.69 37.56
C PRO A 88 26.50 5.71 38.19
N PRO A 89 27.82 5.89 38.00
CA PRO A 89 28.82 5.00 38.56
C PRO A 89 28.85 5.10 40.09
N THR A 90 28.75 3.96 40.77
CA THR A 90 28.77 3.89 42.23
C THR A 90 30.14 4.26 42.79
N THR A 91 30.26 5.42 43.41
CA THR A 91 31.48 5.84 44.12
C THR A 91 31.69 5.03 45.39
N THR A 92 32.82 4.33 45.46
CA THR A 92 33.20 3.49 46.61
C THR A 92 33.71 4.36 47.77
N THR A 93 32.87 4.60 48.78
CA THR A 93 33.30 5.20 50.05
C THR A 93 32.84 4.35 51.23
N THR A 94 33.79 3.67 51.87
CA THR A 94 33.54 2.77 53.01
C THR A 94 33.46 3.55 54.32
N THR A 95 32.26 3.72 54.88
CA THR A 95 32.09 4.15 56.28
C THR A 95 30.97 3.36 56.96
N THR A 96 31.28 2.73 58.08
CA THR A 96 30.36 1.87 58.83
C THR A 96 29.52 2.69 59.83
N THR A 97 28.20 2.71 59.68
CA THR A 97 27.29 3.13 60.77
C THR A 97 25.98 2.35 60.74
N THR A 98 25.60 1.76 61.87
CA THR A 98 24.36 0.99 62.02
C THR A 98 23.25 1.88 62.55
N THR A 99 22.20 2.11 61.77
CA THR A 99 20.99 2.82 62.24
C THR A 99 19.72 2.15 61.73
N THR A 100 18.85 1.73 62.64
CA THR A 100 17.51 1.22 62.34
C THR A 100 16.51 2.37 62.21
N ALA A 101 15.73 2.40 61.12
CA ALA A 101 14.52 3.20 60.99
C ALA A 101 13.50 2.49 60.08
N ALA A 102 12.22 2.77 60.27
CA ALA A 102 11.12 2.18 59.50
C ALA A 102 10.61 3.14 58.41
N GLU A 103 9.65 2.65 57.62
CA GLU A 103 8.65 3.42 56.85
C GLU A 103 9.14 4.50 55.87
N SER A 104 9.07 4.17 54.58
CA SER A 104 8.62 5.12 53.55
C SER A 104 7.91 4.38 52.41
N THR A 105 6.59 4.27 52.51
CA THR A 105 5.74 3.83 51.40
C THR A 105 5.58 4.95 50.37
N ASN A 106 5.32 4.57 49.11
CA ASN A 106 5.07 5.45 47.96
C ASN A 106 6.22 6.41 47.59
N SER A 107 7.06 5.99 46.65
CA SER A 107 7.71 6.90 45.69
C SER A 107 7.03 6.75 44.33
N ASP A 108 6.68 7.86 43.68
CA ASP A 108 5.99 7.88 42.38
C ASP A 108 6.82 7.14 41.32
N SER A 109 6.26 6.07 40.73
CA SER A 109 6.88 5.23 39.70
C SER A 109 6.91 5.88 38.32
N SER A 110 7.32 7.15 38.27
CA SER A 110 7.46 7.94 37.05
C SER A 110 8.17 7.17 35.92
N GLU A 111 7.51 7.09 34.77
CA GLU A 111 7.98 6.37 33.59
C GLU A 111 8.94 7.25 32.80
N LEU A 112 10.11 6.71 32.46
CA LEU A 112 11.15 7.39 31.68
C LEU A 112 11.03 6.95 30.21
N VAL A 113 10.76 7.90 29.32
CA VAL A 113 10.60 7.64 27.88
C VAL A 113 11.68 8.40 27.10
N PHE A 114 12.52 7.67 26.37
CA PHE A 114 13.52 8.21 25.46
C PHE A 114 12.87 8.58 24.12
N ARG A 115 13.12 9.78 23.62
CA ARG A 115 12.44 10.35 22.45
C ARG A 115 13.41 11.06 21.49
N PHE A 116 13.08 10.96 20.20
CA PHE A 116 13.48 11.93 19.18
C PHE A 116 12.22 12.56 18.59
N GLU A 117 12.12 13.88 18.71
CA GLU A 117 11.06 14.70 18.13
C GLU A 117 11.67 15.59 17.03
N PRO A 118 11.16 15.59 15.79
CA PRO A 118 11.75 16.34 14.68
C PRO A 118 11.33 17.83 14.65
N LEU A 119 11.86 18.58 13.68
CA LEU A 119 11.47 19.96 13.39
C LEU A 119 9.95 20.12 13.29
N ILE A 120 9.43 21.13 14.00
CA ILE A 120 8.08 21.64 13.82
C ILE A 120 8.08 23.16 13.76
N ILE A 121 7.40 23.74 12.77
CA ILE A 121 7.19 25.18 12.64
C ILE A 121 5.72 25.43 12.34
N ALA A 122 5.09 26.38 13.04
CA ALA A 122 3.78 26.94 12.67
C ALA A 122 3.97 28.31 12.02
N VAL A 123 3.31 28.54 10.88
CA VAL A 123 3.44 29.75 10.06
C VAL A 123 2.05 30.29 9.74
N GLU A 124 1.75 31.54 10.14
CA GLU A 124 0.58 32.24 9.66
C GLU A 124 0.88 32.80 8.25
N CYS A 125 0.00 32.47 7.30
CA CYS A 125 0.10 32.82 5.90
C CYS A 125 -0.93 33.90 5.56
N LYS A 126 -0.57 34.79 4.64
CA LYS A 126 -1.42 35.91 4.18
C LYS A 126 -2.74 35.46 3.58
N ASP A 127 -2.72 34.33 2.87
CA ASP A 127 -3.85 33.74 2.17
C ASP A 127 -3.62 32.23 1.94
N VAL A 128 -4.59 31.56 1.31
CA VAL A 128 -4.56 30.11 1.04
C VAL A 128 -3.58 29.74 -0.07
N GLY A 129 -3.32 30.61 -1.06
CA GLY A 129 -2.36 30.35 -2.13
C GLY A 129 -0.92 30.36 -1.60
N ALA A 130 -0.59 31.34 -0.77
CA ALA A 130 0.66 31.39 -0.01
C ALA A 130 0.83 30.12 0.85
N ALA A 131 -0.21 29.72 1.58
CA ALA A 131 -0.18 28.50 2.40
C ALA A 131 0.02 27.22 1.57
N GLN A 132 -0.65 27.10 0.41
CA GLN A 132 -0.48 25.98 -0.52
C GLN A 132 0.94 25.91 -1.08
N PHE A 133 1.51 27.06 -1.48
CA PHE A 133 2.91 27.14 -1.94
C PHE A 133 3.89 26.67 -0.86
N LEU A 134 3.77 27.19 0.36
CA LEU A 134 4.68 26.85 1.46
C LEU A 134 4.58 25.37 1.84
N VAL A 135 3.38 24.79 1.85
CA VAL A 135 3.16 23.34 2.06
C VAL A 135 3.77 22.51 0.94
N ALA A 136 3.57 22.88 -0.33
CA ALA A 136 4.12 22.16 -1.47
C ALA A 136 5.67 22.17 -1.45
N LEU A 137 6.27 23.32 -1.15
CA LEU A 137 7.72 23.47 -1.00
C LEU A 137 8.24 22.61 0.16
N ALA A 138 7.61 22.66 1.34
CA ALA A 138 7.98 21.85 2.50
C ALA A 138 7.90 20.33 2.21
N ILE A 139 6.81 19.87 1.57
CA ILE A 139 6.64 18.47 1.16
C ILE A 139 7.74 18.06 0.16
N SER A 140 8.12 18.93 -0.79
CA SER A 140 9.20 18.67 -1.75
C SER A 140 10.56 18.43 -1.09
N ARG A 141 10.76 18.96 0.13
CA ARG A 141 12.00 18.83 0.94
C ARG A 141 11.89 17.82 2.08
N GLY A 142 10.86 16.98 2.03
CA GLY A 142 10.71 15.82 2.91
C GLY A 142 9.81 16.05 4.13
N PHE A 143 9.28 17.24 4.34
CA PHE A 143 8.29 17.54 5.38
C PHE A 143 6.88 17.09 4.96
N ARG A 144 6.72 15.77 4.81
CA ARG A 144 5.50 15.12 4.27
C ARG A 144 4.28 15.14 5.19
N GLU A 145 4.44 15.50 6.48
CA GLU A 145 3.32 15.68 7.42
C GLU A 145 2.92 17.17 7.55
N SER A 146 3.44 18.02 6.66
CA SER A 146 3.08 19.45 6.56
C SER A 146 1.68 19.62 5.98
N GLY A 147 0.97 20.66 6.44
CA GLY A 147 -0.36 20.96 5.93
C GLY A 147 -0.95 22.22 6.53
N ILE A 148 -2.02 22.71 5.92
CA ILE A 148 -2.78 23.87 6.42
C ILE A 148 -3.64 23.38 7.60
N THR A 149 -3.29 23.78 8.82
CA THR A 149 -3.93 23.33 10.07
C THR A 149 -5.13 24.18 10.47
N SER A 150 -5.25 25.40 9.92
CA SER A 150 -6.42 26.26 10.08
C SER A 150 -6.63 27.10 8.82
N VAL A 151 -7.86 27.07 8.30
CA VAL A 151 -8.37 28.05 7.34
C VAL A 151 -9.62 28.66 7.96
N SER A 152 -9.53 29.94 8.31
CA SER A 152 -10.62 30.71 8.91
C SER A 152 -10.76 32.04 8.18
N ALA A 153 -11.92 32.69 8.29
CA ALA A 153 -12.16 34.01 7.68
C ALA A 153 -11.22 35.13 8.20
N LYS A 154 -10.34 34.86 9.18
CA LYS A 154 -9.36 35.81 9.72
C LYS A 154 -7.90 35.38 9.63
N ARG A 155 -7.60 34.07 9.56
CA ARG A 155 -6.24 33.51 9.58
C ARG A 155 -6.13 32.23 8.76
N VAL A 156 -4.99 32.05 8.09
CA VAL A 156 -4.56 30.78 7.48
C VAL A 156 -3.27 30.35 8.16
N ILE A 157 -3.20 29.13 8.70
CA ILE A 157 -2.02 28.62 9.42
C ILE A 157 -1.54 27.32 8.79
N VAL A 158 -0.24 27.23 8.52
CA VAL A 158 0.47 26.03 8.08
C VAL A 158 1.26 25.46 9.27
N ALA A 159 1.25 24.14 9.44
CA ALA A 159 2.27 23.44 10.22
C ALA A 159 3.23 22.72 9.26
N ILE A 160 4.53 22.88 9.48
CA ILE A 160 5.62 22.24 8.75
C ILE A 160 6.17 21.10 9.63
N ARG A 161 6.08 19.85 9.16
CA ARG A 161 6.34 18.63 9.96
C ARG A 161 6.81 17.44 9.13
N CYS A 162 7.56 16.52 9.74
CA CYS A 162 7.95 15.25 9.14
C CYS A 162 7.79 14.05 10.09
N SER A 163 7.74 12.84 9.53
CA SER A 163 7.40 11.60 10.24
C SER A 163 8.57 10.91 10.94
N ILE A 164 9.78 11.52 10.95
CA ILE A 164 10.98 10.91 11.55
C ILE A 164 10.99 11.12 13.07
N ARG A 165 10.36 10.20 13.80
CA ARG A 165 10.33 10.16 15.27
C ARG A 165 11.02 8.92 15.85
N LEU A 166 11.31 8.96 17.13
CA LEU A 166 11.65 7.81 17.98
C LEU A 166 10.93 7.99 19.32
N GLU A 167 10.40 6.91 19.89
CA GLU A 167 9.82 6.91 21.23
C GLU A 167 9.95 5.51 21.81
N VAL A 168 10.68 5.37 22.92
CA VAL A 168 11.00 4.08 23.55
C VAL A 168 10.95 4.22 25.08
N PRO A 169 10.13 3.43 25.80
CA PRO A 169 10.15 3.42 27.26
C PRO A 169 11.44 2.77 27.77
N LEU A 170 12.12 3.43 28.71
CA LEU A 170 13.33 2.94 29.36
C LEU A 170 13.04 2.16 30.65
N GLY A 171 11.89 2.40 31.28
CA GLY A 171 11.50 1.84 32.58
C GLY A 171 10.97 2.91 33.53
N CYS A 172 10.98 2.60 34.83
CA CYS A 172 10.59 3.56 35.88
C CYS A 172 11.84 4.14 36.57
N LYS A 173 11.70 5.28 37.25
CA LYS A 173 12.79 5.92 38.00
C LYS A 173 13.46 5.04 39.08
N GLY A 174 12.79 3.99 39.54
CA GLY A 174 13.33 2.96 40.46
C GLY A 174 13.69 1.62 39.79
N GLY A 175 13.73 1.55 38.45
CA GLY A 175 13.97 0.31 37.72
C GLY A 175 13.98 0.51 36.21
N ILE A 176 15.17 0.77 35.67
CA ILE A 176 15.44 0.76 34.22
C ILE A 176 15.30 -0.68 33.71
N ARG A 177 14.67 -0.85 32.55
CA ARG A 177 14.33 -2.15 31.92
C ARG A 177 15.15 -2.44 30.66
N VAL A 178 16.00 -1.50 30.23
CA VAL A 178 16.94 -1.64 29.12
C VAL A 178 18.37 -1.85 29.62
N SER A 179 19.25 -2.46 28.81
CA SER A 179 20.69 -2.49 29.12
C SER A 179 21.38 -1.19 28.69
N PRO A 180 22.58 -0.88 29.23
CA PRO A 180 23.41 0.23 28.78
C PRO A 180 23.72 0.18 27.26
N GLU A 181 23.92 -1.01 26.71
CA GLU A 181 24.24 -1.25 25.29
C GLU A 181 23.06 -0.86 24.40
N TYR A 182 21.85 -1.28 24.78
CA TYR A 182 20.63 -0.86 24.09
C TYR A 182 20.41 0.65 24.20
N LEU A 183 20.75 1.27 25.33
CA LEU A 183 20.64 2.73 25.48
C LEU A 183 21.66 3.50 24.61
N ARG A 184 22.88 2.98 24.40
CA ARG A 184 23.82 3.54 23.40
C ARG A 184 23.21 3.50 22.00
N TYR A 185 22.70 2.34 21.59
CA TYR A 185 22.07 2.12 20.29
C TYR A 185 20.85 3.04 20.05
N LEU A 186 20.06 3.33 21.10
CA LEU A 186 18.97 4.33 21.01
C LEU A 186 19.48 5.76 20.80
N VAL A 187 20.62 6.14 21.40
CA VAL A 187 21.26 7.45 21.20
C VAL A 187 21.84 7.56 19.79
N GLU A 188 22.49 6.52 19.29
CA GLU A 188 22.98 6.42 17.89
C GLU A 188 21.83 6.64 16.89
N ILE A 189 20.74 5.86 17.01
CA ILE A 189 19.54 6.02 16.17
C ILE A 189 18.93 7.43 16.29
N ALA A 190 18.99 8.07 17.46
CA ALA A 190 18.46 9.42 17.66
C ALA A 190 19.37 10.49 17.04
N ASN A 191 20.69 10.31 17.07
CA ASN A 191 21.66 11.16 16.39
C ASN A 191 21.53 11.06 14.86
N ASP A 192 21.36 9.86 14.31
CA ASP A 192 21.05 9.64 12.89
C ASP A 192 19.78 10.39 12.47
N LYS A 193 18.71 10.29 13.28
CA LYS A 193 17.46 11.01 13.05
C LYS A 193 17.65 12.52 13.17
N MET A 194 18.51 13.00 14.07
CA MET A 194 18.86 14.43 14.19
C MET A 194 19.61 14.94 12.95
N GLY A 195 20.64 14.24 12.48
CA GLY A 195 21.35 14.59 11.24
C GLY A 195 20.43 14.55 10.02
N ALA A 196 19.55 13.55 9.94
CA ALA A 196 18.55 13.44 8.88
C ALA A 196 17.46 14.54 8.98
N ASN A 197 17.13 15.02 10.18
CA ASN A 197 16.26 16.18 10.39
C ASN A 197 16.96 17.47 9.92
N TRP A 198 18.22 17.69 10.33
CA TRP A 198 19.05 18.81 9.92
C TRP A 198 19.18 18.94 8.40
N LYS A 199 19.49 17.83 7.69
CA LYS A 199 19.61 17.81 6.22
C LYS A 199 18.30 18.15 5.51
N ARG A 200 17.13 17.89 6.12
CA ARG A 200 15.82 18.35 5.61
C ARG A 200 15.60 19.84 5.88
N THR A 201 15.92 20.31 7.09
CA THR A 201 15.84 21.72 7.50
C THR A 201 16.65 22.62 6.57
N GLN A 202 17.91 22.26 6.29
CA GLN A 202 18.77 23.01 5.38
C GLN A 202 18.27 22.96 3.92
N GLY A 203 17.91 21.76 3.42
CA GLY A 203 17.32 21.63 2.08
C GLY A 203 15.99 22.37 1.89
N PHE A 204 15.30 22.73 2.97
CA PHE A 204 14.11 23.59 2.97
C PHE A 204 14.45 25.09 3.06
N LEU A 205 15.45 25.50 3.85
CA LEU A 205 16.02 26.85 3.82
C LEU A 205 16.53 27.23 2.42
N GLU A 206 17.34 26.36 1.80
CA GLU A 206 17.71 26.48 0.39
C GLU A 206 16.49 26.59 -0.54
N GLY A 207 15.47 25.78 -0.27
CA GLY A 207 14.23 25.75 -1.06
C GLY A 207 13.51 27.10 -1.03
N LEU A 208 13.48 27.77 0.12
CA LEU A 208 12.88 29.10 0.29
C LEU A 208 13.72 30.17 -0.41
N ARG A 209 15.04 30.20 -0.17
CA ARG A 209 15.96 31.16 -0.81
C ARG A 209 15.91 31.05 -2.34
N LYS A 210 15.93 29.82 -2.89
CA LYS A 210 15.77 29.54 -4.34
C LYS A 210 14.38 29.86 -4.91
N ASN A 211 13.44 30.34 -4.08
CA ASN A 211 12.12 30.85 -4.48
C ASN A 211 11.87 32.31 -4.02
N GLY A 212 12.94 33.11 -3.84
CA GLY A 212 12.82 34.55 -3.62
C GLY A 212 12.55 35.00 -2.17
N PHE A 213 12.85 34.15 -1.19
CA PHE A 213 12.87 34.54 0.22
C PHE A 213 14.28 35.07 0.54
N VAL A 214 14.45 36.39 0.55
CA VAL A 214 15.74 37.09 0.69
C VAL A 214 15.88 37.67 2.11
N GLU A 215 17.10 37.73 2.64
CA GLU A 215 17.40 38.35 3.95
C GLU A 215 18.05 39.74 3.79
N PRO A 216 17.94 40.66 4.78
CA PRO A 216 18.24 42.08 4.57
C PRO A 216 19.68 42.43 4.20
N ASN A 217 20.65 41.55 4.50
CA ASN A 217 22.07 41.83 4.29
C ASN A 217 22.50 41.68 2.82
N ASP A 218 21.75 40.95 1.99
CA ASP A 218 22.10 40.68 0.59
C ASP A 218 21.77 41.86 -0.36
N ALA A 219 21.25 42.97 0.18
CA ALA A 219 20.71 44.10 -0.59
C ALA A 219 21.69 45.28 -0.81
N ALA A 220 22.92 45.19 -0.31
CA ALA A 220 23.85 46.33 -0.23
C ALA A 220 24.80 46.52 -1.43
N GLU A 221 24.95 45.51 -2.31
CA GLU A 221 25.95 45.50 -3.40
C GLU A 221 25.32 45.51 -4.80
N ALA A 222 24.14 46.13 -4.96
CA ALA A 222 23.30 46.03 -6.17
C ALA A 222 23.06 47.36 -6.94
N GLU A 223 23.91 48.38 -6.76
CA GLU A 223 23.88 49.63 -7.56
C GLU A 223 25.28 50.12 -8.01
N ASP A 224 25.97 49.34 -8.85
CA ASP A 224 26.65 49.88 -10.05
C ASP A 224 27.00 48.76 -11.05
N GLY A 225 27.29 49.12 -12.31
CA GLY A 225 27.92 48.23 -13.30
C GLY A 225 26.98 47.46 -14.25
N LEU A 226 26.98 47.85 -15.53
CA LEU A 226 26.37 47.10 -16.64
C LEU A 226 27.37 46.14 -17.31
N VAL A 227 26.83 45.11 -17.98
CA VAL A 227 27.48 44.20 -18.96
C VAL A 227 28.40 43.09 -18.39
N GLY A 228 28.11 41.82 -18.72
CA GLY A 228 29.16 40.79 -18.83
C GLY A 228 28.77 39.36 -18.42
N PHE A 229 29.08 38.40 -19.30
CA PHE A 229 28.97 36.94 -19.09
C PHE A 229 29.82 36.39 -17.94
N SER A 230 29.42 35.23 -17.38
CA SER A 230 30.16 33.94 -17.36
C SER A 230 30.15 33.12 -16.05
N ASP A 231 30.08 31.79 -16.27
CA ASP A 231 30.44 30.58 -15.52
C ASP A 231 30.91 30.56 -14.04
N GLY A 232 30.45 29.50 -13.35
CA GLY A 232 31.19 28.80 -12.28
C GLY A 232 31.04 29.35 -10.84
N VAL A 233 31.51 28.67 -9.78
CA VAL A 233 32.06 27.30 -9.65
C VAL A 233 31.52 26.66 -8.35
N ASP A 234 31.57 25.33 -8.34
CA ASP A 234 31.49 24.31 -7.28
C ASP A 234 32.14 24.70 -5.91
N VAL A 235 32.06 23.83 -4.90
CA VAL A 235 32.61 24.08 -3.53
C VAL A 235 32.00 23.17 -2.46
N ASP A 236 32.38 21.89 -2.44
CA ASP A 236 31.98 20.81 -1.53
C ASP A 236 32.03 21.12 0.00
N VAL A 237 31.26 20.35 0.76
CA VAL A 237 31.78 19.73 2.01
C VAL A 237 31.40 18.24 2.01
N GLU A 238 32.40 17.43 2.34
CA GLU A 238 32.41 15.96 2.33
C GLU A 238 31.48 15.33 3.38
N GLY A 239 31.50 14.00 3.43
CA GLY A 239 31.15 13.23 4.62
C GLY A 239 31.94 11.93 4.66
N GLU A 240 32.16 11.40 5.86
CA GLU A 240 32.65 10.04 6.10
C GLU A 240 31.43 9.19 6.50
N GLU A 241 31.10 8.08 5.85
CA GLU A 241 31.84 6.81 5.71
C GLU A 241 31.85 5.95 6.98
N VAL A 242 31.19 4.78 6.91
CA VAL A 242 31.82 3.51 7.27
C VAL A 242 31.50 2.48 6.18
N ASP A 243 32.59 1.91 5.68
CA ASP A 243 32.80 0.85 4.68
C ASP A 243 31.96 -0.44 4.86
N GLY A 244 31.95 -1.32 3.86
CA GLY A 244 31.25 -2.62 3.90
C GLY A 244 31.12 -3.37 2.56
N ASN A 245 32.19 -3.43 1.75
CA ASN A 245 32.20 -4.07 0.41
C ASN A 245 31.73 -5.55 0.36
N LEU A 246 31.13 -5.97 -0.77
CA LEU A 246 31.83 -6.82 -1.77
C LEU A 246 31.00 -7.14 -3.04
N GLU A 247 31.65 -6.93 -4.19
CA GLU A 247 31.60 -7.63 -5.49
C GLU A 247 30.28 -7.99 -6.21
N VAL A 248 30.21 -7.59 -7.49
CA VAL A 248 29.26 -8.08 -8.51
C VAL A 248 30.02 -8.49 -9.76
N THR A 249 29.94 -9.76 -10.15
CA THR A 249 30.54 -10.25 -11.39
C THR A 249 29.63 -10.08 -12.61
N ASN A 250 30.20 -9.43 -13.61
CA ASN A 250 30.11 -9.67 -15.06
C ASN A 250 29.51 -11.03 -15.51
N LEU A 251 28.84 -11.15 -16.68
CA LEU A 251 28.71 -10.21 -17.81
C LEU A 251 27.45 -10.50 -18.67
N ASP A 252 27.25 -9.61 -19.64
CA ASP A 252 26.56 -9.74 -20.94
C ASP A 252 25.03 -9.92 -21.10
N ARG A 253 24.61 -9.31 -22.22
CA ARG A 253 23.34 -9.49 -22.94
C ARG A 253 23.69 -9.44 -24.42
N ASP A 254 23.18 -10.37 -25.20
CA ASP A 254 23.04 -10.17 -26.65
C ASP A 254 21.62 -9.64 -26.98
N THR A 255 21.44 -9.02 -28.14
CA THR A 255 20.20 -8.32 -28.54
C THR A 255 19.74 -8.70 -29.95
N GLY A 256 18.53 -9.27 -30.03
CA GLY A 256 17.85 -9.63 -31.29
C GLY A 256 16.40 -9.10 -31.36
N PRO A 257 15.85 -8.89 -32.57
CA PRO A 257 14.78 -7.90 -32.79
C PRO A 257 13.33 -8.41 -32.63
N LEU A 258 12.39 -7.50 -32.92
CA LEU A 258 10.93 -7.67 -32.80
C LEU A 258 10.35 -8.87 -33.57
N GLY A 259 9.36 -9.52 -32.95
CA GLY A 259 8.51 -10.53 -33.58
C GLY A 259 7.29 -9.93 -34.29
N SER A 260 6.77 -10.71 -35.24
CA SER A 260 5.57 -10.53 -36.07
C SER A 260 4.28 -10.18 -35.30
N PRO A 261 3.21 -9.67 -35.99
CA PRO A 261 1.95 -9.29 -35.36
C PRO A 261 1.34 -10.43 -34.53
N GLY A 262 1.30 -10.24 -33.21
CA GLY A 262 0.93 -11.28 -32.26
C GLY A 262 -0.57 -11.55 -32.19
N SER A 263 -0.93 -12.83 -32.23
CA SER A 263 -2.24 -13.31 -31.77
C SER A 263 -2.50 -12.90 -30.32
N SER A 264 -3.75 -12.53 -30.01
CA SER A 264 -4.17 -12.23 -28.64
C SER A 264 -5.23 -13.23 -28.16
N LEU A 265 -5.19 -13.58 -26.87
CA LEU A 265 -6.15 -14.44 -26.20
C LEU A 265 -6.95 -13.66 -25.17
N ALA A 266 -8.23 -14.01 -24.98
CA ALA A 266 -9.08 -13.40 -23.96
C ALA A 266 -8.88 -14.05 -22.58
N ILE A 267 -8.84 -13.23 -21.53
CA ILE A 267 -9.00 -13.71 -20.15
C ILE A 267 -10.50 -13.67 -19.80
N ILE A 268 -11.08 -14.84 -19.51
CA ILE A 268 -12.50 -15.01 -19.21
C ILE A 268 -12.65 -15.30 -17.71
N PRO A 269 -13.32 -14.45 -16.91
CA PRO A 269 -13.64 -14.77 -15.51
C PRO A 269 -14.51 -16.02 -15.40
N ILE A 270 -14.26 -16.86 -14.40
CA ILE A 270 -15.13 -18.01 -14.10
C ILE A 270 -16.30 -17.52 -13.24
N ASN A 271 -17.53 -17.72 -13.71
CA ASN A 271 -18.74 -17.42 -12.96
C ASN A 271 -18.97 -18.49 -11.89
N VAL A 272 -18.43 -18.27 -10.68
CA VAL A 272 -18.48 -19.24 -9.58
C VAL A 272 -19.89 -19.34 -8.97
N VAL A 273 -20.35 -20.58 -8.78
CA VAL A 273 -21.65 -20.91 -8.16
C VAL A 273 -21.47 -21.95 -7.05
N GLY A 274 -22.40 -22.01 -6.10
CA GLY A 274 -22.28 -22.83 -4.89
C GLY A 274 -21.65 -22.07 -3.73
N GLU A 275 -20.46 -22.49 -3.29
CA GLU A 275 -19.67 -21.78 -2.28
C GLU A 275 -19.29 -20.35 -2.72
N HIS A 276 -19.14 -19.44 -1.76
CA HIS A 276 -18.84 -18.04 -2.06
C HIS A 276 -17.49 -17.87 -2.78
N LEU A 277 -17.50 -17.09 -3.87
CA LEU A 277 -16.32 -16.67 -4.66
C LEU A 277 -15.13 -16.20 -3.80
N GLU A 278 -15.40 -15.52 -2.67
CA GLU A 278 -14.37 -15.06 -1.73
C GLU A 278 -13.47 -16.19 -1.21
N ARG A 279 -13.92 -17.46 -1.16
CA ARG A 279 -13.05 -18.59 -0.80
C ARG A 279 -11.88 -18.78 -1.75
N LEU A 280 -12.00 -18.34 -3.01
CA LEU A 280 -10.94 -18.43 -4.03
C LEU A 280 -10.00 -17.21 -4.03
N PHE A 281 -10.28 -16.20 -3.21
CA PHE A 281 -9.39 -15.06 -2.98
C PHE A 281 -8.26 -15.45 -2.02
N LEU A 282 -7.39 -16.33 -2.51
CA LEU A 282 -6.24 -16.91 -1.82
C LEU A 282 -4.94 -16.54 -2.54
N TRP A 283 -3.84 -16.42 -1.82
CA TRP A 283 -2.50 -16.36 -2.41
C TRP A 283 -1.53 -17.34 -1.73
N GLY A 284 -0.72 -18.03 -2.53
CA GLY A 284 0.14 -19.10 -2.03
C GLY A 284 -0.62 -20.29 -1.41
N HIS A 285 -1.85 -20.53 -1.89
CA HIS A 285 -2.48 -21.84 -1.87
C HIS A 285 -1.78 -22.78 -2.86
N SER A 286 -2.16 -24.05 -2.83
CA SER A 286 -1.74 -25.04 -3.81
C SER A 286 -2.99 -25.70 -4.42
N SER A 287 -2.89 -26.26 -5.62
CA SER A 287 -4.01 -26.93 -6.29
C SER A 287 -3.53 -28.02 -7.25
N CYS A 288 -4.44 -28.93 -7.60
CA CYS A 288 -4.20 -30.04 -8.52
C CYS A 288 -5.44 -30.27 -9.39
N THR A 289 -5.24 -30.62 -10.66
CA THR A 289 -6.33 -31.02 -11.57
C THR A 289 -6.59 -32.51 -11.46
N ILE A 290 -7.83 -32.90 -11.20
CA ILE A 290 -8.32 -34.28 -11.37
C ILE A 290 -8.98 -34.37 -12.75
N CYS A 291 -8.68 -35.44 -13.50
CA CYS A 291 -9.41 -35.82 -14.71
C CYS A 291 -10.14 -37.14 -14.45
N LYS A 292 -11.47 -37.11 -14.31
CA LYS A 292 -12.35 -38.29 -14.32
C LYS A 292 -12.81 -38.56 -15.75
N ALA A 293 -13.38 -39.73 -16.00
CA ALA A 293 -13.76 -40.15 -17.36
C ALA A 293 -14.84 -39.27 -18.03
N ASP A 294 -15.63 -38.52 -17.25
CA ASP A 294 -16.72 -37.65 -17.69
C ASP A 294 -16.53 -36.16 -17.34
N ARG A 295 -15.65 -35.83 -16.39
CA ARG A 295 -15.45 -34.47 -15.85
C ARG A 295 -14.01 -34.22 -15.40
N SER A 296 -13.56 -32.97 -15.53
CA SER A 296 -12.25 -32.53 -15.03
C SER A 296 -12.43 -31.37 -14.04
N GLU A 297 -11.85 -31.51 -12.86
CA GLU A 297 -12.10 -30.67 -11.67
C GLU A 297 -10.77 -30.24 -11.05
N ILE A 298 -10.77 -29.18 -10.24
CA ILE A 298 -9.56 -28.69 -9.57
C ILE A 298 -9.76 -28.76 -8.06
N LEU A 299 -8.91 -29.54 -7.38
CA LEU A 299 -8.75 -29.46 -5.92
C LEU A 299 -7.86 -28.30 -5.54
N ILE A 300 -8.23 -27.60 -4.47
CA ILE A 300 -7.56 -26.39 -3.99
C ILE A 300 -7.39 -26.54 -2.48
N TYR A 301 -6.16 -26.34 -1.98
CA TYR A 301 -5.85 -26.48 -0.57
C TYR A 301 -5.05 -25.30 -0.01
N GLY A 302 -5.46 -24.86 1.19
CA GLY A 302 -4.73 -23.92 2.03
C GLY A 302 -4.55 -22.52 1.41
N GLY A 303 -3.39 -21.91 1.65
CA GLY A 303 -3.11 -20.52 1.29
C GLY A 303 -3.60 -19.52 2.32
N PHE A 304 -3.60 -18.23 1.93
CA PHE A 304 -3.93 -17.11 2.82
C PHE A 304 -4.89 -16.13 2.12
N GLY A 305 -5.90 -15.64 2.84
CA GLY A 305 -7.04 -14.91 2.27
C GLY A 305 -8.35 -15.59 2.65
N GLY A 306 -9.31 -15.68 1.74
CA GLY A 306 -10.61 -16.32 1.97
C GLY A 306 -11.62 -15.49 2.79
N ILE A 307 -12.82 -16.05 2.99
CA ILE A 307 -13.90 -15.43 3.78
C ILE A 307 -13.44 -15.13 5.21
N GLY A 308 -13.64 -13.90 5.69
CA GLY A 308 -13.40 -13.52 7.08
C GLY A 308 -11.91 -13.40 7.42
N ARG A 309 -11.41 -12.16 7.32
CA ARG A 309 -10.02 -11.73 7.61
C ARG A 309 -8.92 -12.40 6.78
N HIS A 310 -7.75 -11.78 6.84
CA HIS A 310 -6.50 -12.26 6.27
C HIS A 310 -5.89 -13.39 7.11
N ALA A 311 -6.54 -14.56 7.10
CA ALA A 311 -6.09 -15.78 7.77
C ALA A 311 -5.47 -16.79 6.77
N ARG A 312 -4.80 -17.82 7.29
CA ARG A 312 -4.48 -19.03 6.51
C ARG A 312 -5.65 -19.99 6.54
N ARG A 313 -5.75 -20.88 5.55
CA ARG A 313 -6.84 -21.86 5.43
C ARG A 313 -6.34 -23.29 5.53
N SER A 314 -7.26 -24.18 5.90
CA SER A 314 -7.15 -25.65 5.80
C SER A 314 -8.37 -26.25 5.08
N ASP A 315 -9.20 -25.40 4.46
CA ASP A 315 -10.30 -25.78 3.57
C ASP A 315 -9.75 -26.60 2.39
N CYS A 316 -10.43 -27.71 2.07
CA CYS A 316 -10.24 -28.43 0.82
C CYS A 316 -11.44 -28.12 -0.10
N LEU A 317 -11.20 -27.40 -1.19
CA LEU A 317 -12.24 -26.94 -2.11
C LEU A 317 -12.10 -27.66 -3.45
N GLN A 318 -13.24 -28.02 -4.06
CA GLN A 318 -13.32 -28.61 -5.40
C GLN A 318 -14.06 -27.63 -6.32
N LEU A 319 -13.45 -27.30 -7.46
CA LEU A 319 -14.00 -26.41 -8.49
C LEU A 319 -14.11 -27.13 -9.83
N ASP A 320 -15.30 -27.16 -10.42
CA ASP A 320 -15.49 -27.44 -11.85
C ASP A 320 -15.38 -26.11 -12.64
N PRO A 321 -14.35 -25.90 -13.48
CA PRO A 321 -14.18 -24.69 -14.28
C PRO A 321 -15.05 -24.63 -15.55
N SER A 322 -15.90 -25.65 -15.77
CA SER A 322 -16.85 -25.75 -16.88
C SER A 322 -18.21 -25.20 -16.47
N SER A 323 -18.76 -25.65 -15.34
CA SER A 323 -20.00 -25.11 -14.75
C SER A 323 -19.78 -23.92 -13.81
N GLY A 324 -18.56 -23.75 -13.28
CA GLY A 324 -18.27 -22.81 -12.20
C GLY A 324 -18.62 -23.32 -10.80
N GLN A 325 -19.09 -24.56 -10.67
CA GLN A 325 -19.48 -25.14 -9.38
C GLN A 325 -18.29 -25.26 -8.43
N LEU A 326 -18.32 -24.49 -7.35
CA LEU A 326 -17.41 -24.58 -6.22
C LEU A 326 -18.11 -25.28 -5.04
N SER A 327 -17.42 -26.23 -4.42
CA SER A 327 -17.89 -26.93 -3.23
C SER A 327 -16.76 -27.07 -2.20
N LEU A 328 -17.10 -26.94 -0.92
CA LEU A 328 -16.27 -27.38 0.19
C LEU A 328 -16.42 -28.90 0.30
N LEU A 329 -15.31 -29.63 0.36
CA LEU A 329 -15.34 -31.06 0.63
C LEU A 329 -15.47 -31.30 2.14
N ASP A 330 -16.42 -32.15 2.53
CA ASP A 330 -16.44 -32.75 3.86
C ASP A 330 -15.32 -33.79 3.92
N VAL A 331 -14.35 -33.58 4.81
CA VAL A 331 -13.10 -34.35 4.83
C VAL A 331 -12.75 -34.78 6.25
N LYS A 332 -12.33 -36.04 6.38
CA LYS A 332 -11.92 -36.63 7.65
C LYS A 332 -10.45 -36.30 7.94
N GLY A 333 -10.21 -35.59 9.04
CA GLY A 333 -8.89 -35.02 9.34
C GLY A 333 -8.56 -33.81 8.44
N SER A 334 -7.49 -33.09 8.74
CA SER A 334 -7.00 -31.98 7.91
C SER A 334 -5.58 -31.58 8.33
N PRO A 335 -4.70 -31.16 7.41
CA PRO A 335 -3.44 -30.51 7.76
C PRO A 335 -3.68 -29.15 8.44
N SER A 336 -2.71 -28.67 9.21
CA SER A 336 -2.82 -27.36 9.86
C SER A 336 -2.96 -26.20 8.84
N PRO A 337 -3.69 -25.11 9.17
CA PRO A 337 -3.91 -23.99 8.26
C PRO A 337 -2.61 -23.31 7.80
N ARG A 338 -2.30 -23.41 6.51
CA ARG A 338 -0.94 -23.15 5.98
C ARG A 338 -0.93 -22.34 4.69
N MET A 339 0.22 -21.75 4.36
CA MET A 339 0.49 -21.16 3.05
C MET A 339 1.90 -21.49 2.56
N GLY A 340 2.10 -21.50 1.23
CA GLY A 340 3.40 -21.73 0.62
C GLY A 340 3.89 -23.18 0.72
N GLN A 341 2.99 -24.12 0.98
CA GLN A 341 3.16 -25.54 0.71
C GLN A 341 3.12 -25.81 -0.80
N THR A 342 3.55 -26.99 -1.23
CA THR A 342 3.19 -27.53 -2.56
C THR A 342 2.11 -28.59 -2.44
N SER A 343 1.46 -28.91 -3.56
CA SER A 343 0.65 -30.12 -3.70
C SER A 343 0.88 -30.79 -5.04
N SER A 344 0.71 -32.11 -5.09
CA SER A 344 0.92 -32.92 -6.30
C SER A 344 -0.04 -34.10 -6.30
N LEU A 345 -0.50 -34.53 -7.48
CA LEU A 345 -1.44 -35.63 -7.64
C LEU A 345 -0.70 -36.87 -8.18
N VAL A 346 -0.86 -38.02 -7.52
CA VAL A 346 -0.34 -39.32 -7.96
C VAL A 346 -1.46 -40.34 -7.82
N GLY A 347 -2.06 -40.75 -8.95
CA GLY A 347 -3.32 -41.50 -8.94
C GLY A 347 -4.43 -40.72 -8.25
N ASP A 348 -5.21 -41.39 -7.40
CA ASP A 348 -6.29 -40.78 -6.58
C ASP A 348 -5.77 -40.13 -5.28
N LEU A 349 -4.46 -39.93 -5.14
CA LEU A 349 -3.84 -39.34 -3.95
C LEU A 349 -3.34 -37.92 -4.24
N MET A 350 -3.81 -36.94 -3.46
CA MET A 350 -3.26 -35.58 -3.45
C MET A 350 -2.28 -35.45 -2.27
N ILE A 351 -1.00 -35.32 -2.57
CA ILE A 351 0.09 -35.18 -1.62
C ILE A 351 0.32 -33.69 -1.36
N VAL A 352 0.46 -33.28 -0.09
CA VAL A 352 0.75 -31.90 0.36
C VAL A 352 2.02 -31.90 1.21
N ILE A 353 2.95 -30.98 0.91
CA ILE A 353 4.30 -30.97 1.47
C ILE A 353 4.62 -29.61 2.12
N GLY A 354 4.90 -29.61 3.43
CA GLY A 354 5.45 -28.49 4.18
C GLY A 354 4.59 -27.22 4.20
N GLY A 355 5.23 -26.05 4.14
CA GLY A 355 4.59 -24.73 4.21
C GLY A 355 4.84 -23.99 5.54
N ARG A 356 3.88 -23.18 6.01
CA ARG A 356 3.96 -22.48 7.32
C ARG A 356 2.59 -22.08 7.89
N THR A 357 2.40 -22.16 9.21
CA THR A 357 1.19 -21.68 9.92
C THR A 357 1.23 -20.21 10.32
N ASP A 358 2.42 -19.65 10.48
CA ASP A 358 2.67 -18.26 10.90
C ASP A 358 4.03 -17.80 10.34
N PRO A 359 4.65 -16.68 10.75
CA PRO A 359 5.99 -16.31 10.29
C PRO A 359 7.13 -17.13 10.94
N THR A 360 6.88 -17.77 12.08
CA THR A 360 7.90 -18.48 12.89
C THR A 360 7.84 -19.99 12.71
N ASN A 361 6.66 -20.59 12.68
CA ASN A 361 6.46 -22.03 12.49
C ASN A 361 6.40 -22.38 10.99
N ILE A 362 7.50 -22.97 10.51
CA ILE A 362 7.69 -23.48 9.16
C ILE A 362 7.68 -25.00 9.24
N LEU A 363 7.08 -25.66 8.25
CA LEU A 363 6.68 -27.07 8.34
C LEU A 363 7.50 -27.97 7.42
N ASP A 364 7.68 -29.21 7.88
CA ASP A 364 8.32 -30.37 7.26
C ASP A 364 7.37 -31.58 7.09
N ASP A 365 6.09 -31.39 7.39
CA ASP A 365 5.10 -32.47 7.41
C ASP A 365 4.60 -32.86 6.02
N LEU A 366 4.41 -34.17 5.84
CA LEU A 366 3.89 -34.82 4.65
C LEU A 366 2.45 -35.29 4.90
N TRP A 367 1.51 -34.78 4.11
CA TRP A 367 0.10 -35.15 4.20
C TRP A 367 -0.38 -35.76 2.88
N ILE A 368 -1.20 -36.79 2.97
CA ILE A 368 -1.85 -37.42 1.83
C ILE A 368 -3.36 -37.33 2.00
N PHE A 369 -4.05 -36.81 1.00
CA PHE A 369 -5.49 -36.85 0.86
C PHE A 369 -5.89 -37.95 -0.10
N ASP A 370 -6.66 -38.92 0.41
CA ASP A 370 -7.31 -39.95 -0.39
C ASP A 370 -8.61 -39.39 -0.96
N ILE A 371 -8.64 -39.13 -2.27
CA ILE A 371 -9.76 -38.42 -2.93
C ILE A 371 -11.03 -39.28 -2.95
N ILE A 372 -10.89 -40.61 -2.94
CA ILE A 372 -12.03 -41.55 -2.96
C ILE A 372 -12.63 -41.73 -1.56
N LYS A 373 -11.81 -41.69 -0.51
CA LYS A 373 -12.26 -41.79 0.90
C LYS A 373 -12.58 -40.44 1.55
N ALA A 374 -12.18 -39.33 0.92
CA ALA A 374 -12.18 -37.98 1.49
C ALA A 374 -11.45 -37.91 2.86
N GLU A 375 -10.34 -38.63 3.01
CA GLU A 375 -9.59 -38.72 4.28
C GLU A 375 -8.15 -38.19 4.14
N TRP A 376 -7.76 -37.33 5.08
CA TRP A 376 -6.39 -36.82 5.25
C TRP A 376 -5.59 -37.68 6.23
N LYS A 377 -4.44 -38.17 5.77
CA LYS A 377 -3.47 -38.92 6.57
C LYS A 377 -2.15 -38.16 6.68
N LEU A 378 -1.72 -37.87 7.91
CA LEU A 378 -0.34 -37.47 8.20
C LEU A 378 0.58 -38.69 8.01
N VAL A 379 1.68 -38.49 7.28
CA VAL A 379 2.72 -39.50 7.05
C VAL A 379 3.98 -39.07 7.79
N GLY A 380 4.58 -39.99 8.55
CA GLY A 380 5.88 -39.75 9.17
C GLY A 380 7.00 -39.83 8.13
N ASN A 381 8.01 -38.97 8.24
CA ASN A 381 9.14 -38.97 7.31
C ASN A 381 9.99 -40.24 7.49
N ILE A 382 10.18 -41.00 6.40
CA ILE A 382 11.00 -42.22 6.32
C ILE A 382 12.07 -41.99 5.26
N GLY A 383 13.32 -42.40 5.52
CA GLY A 383 14.46 -42.10 4.65
C GLY A 383 15.14 -40.78 5.01
N ASP A 384 15.54 -40.00 4.02
CA ASP A 384 16.16 -38.68 4.22
C ASP A 384 15.15 -37.66 4.77
N VAL A 385 15.61 -36.71 5.59
CA VAL A 385 14.69 -35.77 6.25
C VAL A 385 14.39 -34.57 5.36
N PHE A 386 13.15 -34.48 4.85
CA PHE A 386 12.61 -33.25 4.29
C PHE A 386 12.65 -32.15 5.35
N SER A 387 13.58 -31.19 5.20
CA SER A 387 13.84 -30.16 6.22
C SER A 387 12.86 -28.99 6.11
N PRO A 388 12.38 -28.40 7.23
CA PRO A 388 11.30 -27.42 7.26
C PRO A 388 11.46 -26.29 6.24
N ARG A 389 10.51 -26.16 5.31
CA ARG A 389 10.61 -25.17 4.23
C ARG A 389 9.27 -24.80 3.60
N HIS A 390 9.23 -23.60 3.05
CA HIS A 390 8.08 -23.09 2.28
C HIS A 390 8.54 -22.40 0.99
N ARG A 391 7.63 -22.26 0.02
CA ARG A 391 7.88 -21.68 -1.31
C ARG A 391 9.01 -22.39 -2.09
N HIS A 392 9.20 -23.68 -1.81
CA HIS A 392 9.78 -24.64 -2.73
C HIS A 392 8.81 -24.86 -3.91
N ALA A 393 9.26 -25.55 -4.96
CA ALA A 393 8.38 -26.05 -6.02
C ALA A 393 8.47 -27.58 -6.12
N ALA A 394 7.43 -28.22 -6.62
CA ALA A 394 7.33 -29.67 -6.73
C ALA A 394 6.71 -30.09 -8.07
N ALA A 395 7.12 -31.24 -8.60
CA ALA A 395 6.61 -31.83 -9.84
C ALA A 395 6.67 -33.37 -9.80
N VAL A 396 5.84 -34.03 -10.61
CA VAL A 396 5.66 -35.49 -10.62
C VAL A 396 6.28 -36.10 -11.88
N VAL A 397 7.06 -37.18 -11.73
CA VAL A 397 7.47 -38.06 -12.84
C VAL A 397 7.29 -39.52 -12.41
N GLY A 398 6.42 -40.26 -13.09
CA GLY A 398 5.97 -41.58 -12.61
C GLY A 398 5.23 -41.46 -11.28
N SER A 399 5.55 -42.33 -10.32
CA SER A 399 5.10 -42.24 -8.92
C SER A 399 6.02 -41.42 -8.01
N ASN A 400 7.04 -40.72 -8.55
CA ASN A 400 7.98 -39.91 -7.78
C ASN A 400 7.61 -38.43 -7.81
N ILE A 401 7.60 -37.80 -6.63
CA ILE A 401 7.45 -36.35 -6.46
C ILE A 401 8.83 -35.75 -6.21
N TYR A 402 9.29 -34.90 -7.12
CA TYR A 402 10.55 -34.17 -6.98
C TYR A 402 10.28 -32.77 -6.43
N VAL A 403 11.02 -32.37 -5.38
CA VAL A 403 10.88 -31.08 -4.70
C VAL A 403 12.21 -30.34 -4.73
N PHE A 404 12.22 -29.10 -5.22
CA PHE A 404 13.43 -28.27 -5.31
C PHE A 404 13.38 -27.03 -4.42
N GLY A 405 14.52 -26.75 -3.77
CA GLY A 405 14.82 -25.48 -3.12
C GLY A 405 13.82 -25.05 -2.04
N GLY A 406 13.44 -23.77 -2.05
CA GLY A 406 12.60 -23.13 -1.02
C GLY A 406 13.42 -22.37 0.03
N LEU A 407 12.76 -21.93 1.11
CA LEU A 407 13.44 -21.33 2.26
C LEU A 407 12.83 -21.73 3.60
N ASN A 408 13.66 -21.69 4.65
CA ASN A 408 13.25 -21.45 6.03
C ASN A 408 13.51 -19.96 6.39
N ASN A 409 13.45 -19.54 7.66
CA ASN A 409 13.69 -18.14 8.05
C ASN A 409 15.15 -17.66 7.92
N ASN A 410 16.12 -18.57 7.95
CA ASN A 410 17.56 -18.29 7.99
C ASN A 410 18.33 -18.89 6.79
N THR A 411 17.70 -19.74 5.97
CA THR A 411 18.38 -20.57 4.95
C THR A 411 17.57 -20.66 3.67
N LEU A 412 18.25 -20.49 2.54
CA LEU A 412 17.76 -20.81 1.19
C LEU A 412 18.32 -22.17 0.78
N TYR A 413 17.48 -23.01 0.18
CA TYR A 413 17.88 -24.35 -0.23
C TYR A 413 18.12 -24.42 -1.75
N SER A 414 19.08 -25.26 -2.15
CA SER A 414 19.32 -25.75 -3.52
C SER A 414 19.16 -27.27 -3.64
N SER A 415 18.72 -27.96 -2.58
CA SER A 415 18.56 -29.41 -2.63
C SER A 415 17.40 -29.84 -3.54
N LEU A 416 17.61 -30.97 -4.22
CA LEU A 416 16.60 -31.72 -4.94
C LEU A 416 16.26 -32.96 -4.11
N LEU A 417 15.06 -33.00 -3.54
CA LEU A 417 14.54 -34.13 -2.79
C LEU A 417 13.54 -34.90 -3.65
N MET A 418 13.53 -36.22 -3.55
CA MET A 418 12.56 -37.09 -4.20
C MET A 418 11.77 -37.83 -3.11
N LEU A 419 10.45 -37.85 -3.24
CA LEU A 419 9.56 -38.72 -2.49
C LEU A 419 9.02 -39.79 -3.45
N ASP A 420 9.34 -41.04 -3.18
CA ASP A 420 8.72 -42.20 -3.79
C ASP A 420 7.34 -42.41 -3.11
N VAL A 421 6.24 -42.31 -3.86
CA VAL A 421 4.88 -42.33 -3.28
C VAL A 421 4.38 -43.75 -3.00
N ASP A 422 4.95 -44.76 -3.66
CA ASP A 422 4.58 -46.17 -3.46
C ASP A 422 5.15 -46.72 -2.14
N THR A 423 6.35 -46.26 -1.76
CA THR A 423 7.05 -46.66 -0.52
C THR A 423 6.95 -45.61 0.60
N LEU A 424 6.63 -44.36 0.27
CA LEU A 424 6.64 -43.19 1.15
C LEU A 424 8.03 -42.85 1.71
N ILE A 425 9.08 -43.15 0.95
CA ILE A 425 10.48 -42.91 1.31
C ILE A 425 11.00 -41.64 0.63
N TRP A 426 11.57 -40.74 1.42
CA TRP A 426 12.33 -39.58 0.96
C TRP A 426 13.78 -39.96 0.66
N LYS A 427 14.33 -39.36 -0.40
CA LYS A 427 15.73 -39.48 -0.82
C LYS A 427 16.27 -38.15 -1.33
N GLU A 428 17.46 -37.73 -0.90
CA GLU A 428 18.18 -36.62 -1.52
C GLU A 428 18.83 -37.07 -2.83
N VAL A 429 18.49 -36.38 -3.92
CA VAL A 429 18.95 -36.71 -5.26
C VAL A 429 20.34 -36.15 -5.47
N GLN A 430 21.33 -37.05 -5.51
CA GLN A 430 22.74 -36.73 -5.76
C GLN A 430 22.95 -36.34 -7.23
N ALA A 431 22.51 -35.13 -7.57
CA ALA A 431 22.47 -34.61 -8.92
C ALA A 431 23.84 -34.07 -9.38
N CYS A 432 24.14 -34.21 -10.67
CA CYS A 432 25.34 -33.67 -11.31
C CYS A 432 25.01 -32.65 -12.40
N GLY A 433 26.03 -32.05 -13.02
CA GLY A 433 25.89 -31.11 -14.13
C GLY A 433 25.77 -29.64 -13.70
N GLU A 434 25.00 -28.85 -14.44
CA GLU A 434 24.85 -27.40 -14.22
C GLU A 434 23.80 -27.15 -13.12
N LEU A 435 24.23 -27.20 -11.86
CA LEU A 435 23.36 -27.15 -10.69
C LEU A 435 22.70 -25.77 -10.49
N PRO A 436 21.35 -25.67 -10.40
CA PRO A 436 20.67 -24.40 -10.14
C PRO A 436 20.99 -23.87 -8.72
N CYS A 437 21.31 -22.58 -8.62
CA CYS A 437 21.60 -21.95 -7.33
C CYS A 437 20.39 -21.94 -6.35
N ALA A 438 20.67 -21.81 -5.05
CA ALA A 438 19.66 -21.82 -3.99
C ALA A 438 18.61 -20.70 -4.17
N ARG A 439 17.32 -21.07 -4.11
CA ARG A 439 16.23 -20.19 -4.56
C ARG A 439 14.86 -20.57 -4.00
N HIS A 440 13.99 -19.56 -3.88
CA HIS A 440 12.58 -19.75 -3.54
C HIS A 440 11.65 -19.11 -4.58
N SER A 441 10.37 -19.50 -4.59
CA SER A 441 9.32 -18.93 -5.46
C SER A 441 9.67 -18.94 -6.95
N HIS A 442 10.49 -19.91 -7.36
CA HIS A 442 10.58 -20.41 -8.73
C HIS A 442 9.34 -21.28 -9.03
N SER A 443 9.24 -21.80 -10.24
CA SER A 443 8.31 -22.89 -10.56
C SER A 443 9.08 -24.12 -11.06
N LEU A 444 8.46 -25.29 -10.92
CA LEU A 444 8.95 -26.59 -11.39
C LEU A 444 7.77 -27.30 -12.07
N VAL A 445 7.98 -27.88 -13.25
CA VAL A 445 6.99 -28.71 -13.97
C VAL A 445 7.67 -29.92 -14.59
N ALA A 446 6.93 -30.96 -14.95
CA ALA A 446 7.45 -32.12 -15.66
C ALA A 446 6.97 -32.17 -17.11
N TYR A 447 7.81 -32.68 -18.01
CA TYR A 447 7.45 -33.04 -19.38
C TYR A 447 8.31 -34.25 -19.82
N GLY A 448 7.65 -35.38 -20.06
CA GLY A 448 8.35 -36.66 -20.28
C GLY A 448 9.12 -37.10 -19.03
N ASP A 449 10.39 -37.44 -19.23
CA ASP A 449 11.37 -37.83 -18.21
C ASP A 449 12.18 -36.65 -17.64
N LYS A 450 11.79 -35.41 -17.94
CA LYS A 450 12.51 -34.20 -17.53
C LYS A 450 11.67 -33.28 -16.67
N LEU A 451 12.29 -32.73 -15.62
CA LEU A 451 11.76 -31.59 -14.88
C LEU A 451 12.30 -30.30 -15.51
N TYR A 452 11.48 -29.26 -15.57
CA TYR A 452 11.86 -27.92 -16.00
C TYR A 452 11.65 -26.93 -14.87
N LEU A 453 12.70 -26.18 -14.53
CA LEU A 453 12.73 -25.18 -13.47
C LEU A 453 12.95 -23.80 -14.07
N PHE A 454 12.13 -22.81 -13.71
CA PHE A 454 12.30 -21.43 -14.17
C PHE A 454 12.37 -20.41 -13.03
N GLY A 455 13.36 -19.52 -13.11
CA GLY A 455 13.46 -18.28 -12.35
C GLY A 455 13.45 -18.43 -10.83
N GLY A 456 12.73 -17.55 -10.13
CA GLY A 456 12.68 -17.48 -8.67
C GLY A 456 13.48 -16.31 -8.10
N TYR A 457 13.88 -16.42 -6.83
CA TYR A 457 14.64 -15.39 -6.10
C TYR A 457 15.71 -16.06 -5.21
N ASN A 458 16.96 -15.59 -5.31
CA ASN A 458 18.14 -16.17 -4.62
C ASN A 458 18.52 -15.48 -3.30
N GLY A 459 17.72 -14.53 -2.81
CA GLY A 459 18.06 -13.65 -1.68
C GLY A 459 18.36 -12.22 -2.11
N GLU A 460 18.94 -12.03 -3.30
CA GLU A 460 19.44 -10.73 -3.81
C GLU A 460 18.62 -10.22 -4.99
N ARG A 461 18.31 -11.11 -5.95
CA ARG A 461 17.75 -10.76 -7.25
C ARG A 461 16.72 -11.77 -7.74
N ALA A 462 15.80 -11.29 -8.58
CA ALA A 462 14.92 -12.17 -9.34
C ALA A 462 15.71 -12.86 -10.46
N LEU A 463 15.45 -14.15 -10.66
CA LEU A 463 16.11 -15.01 -11.64
C LEU A 463 15.20 -15.23 -12.86
N GLY A 464 15.78 -15.49 -14.03
CA GLY A 464 15.08 -15.74 -15.29
C GLY A 464 15.79 -16.76 -16.17
N ASP A 465 16.54 -17.62 -15.50
CA ASP A 465 17.21 -18.81 -16.00
C ASP A 465 16.20 -19.96 -16.15
N LEU A 466 16.46 -20.86 -17.10
CA LEU A 466 15.67 -22.07 -17.34
C LEU A 466 16.60 -23.28 -17.24
N TYR A 467 16.30 -24.18 -16.32
CA TYR A 467 17.04 -25.43 -16.15
C TYR A 467 16.18 -26.64 -16.47
N SER A 468 16.81 -27.70 -16.95
CA SER A 468 16.21 -29.03 -17.09
C SER A 468 16.95 -30.02 -16.21
N PHE A 469 16.22 -30.92 -15.55
CA PHE A 469 16.75 -32.07 -14.83
C PHE A 469 16.30 -33.35 -15.52
N ASP A 470 17.24 -34.22 -15.86
CA ASP A 470 16.98 -35.56 -16.34
C ASP A 470 16.91 -36.54 -15.16
N VAL A 471 15.80 -37.27 -15.02
CA VAL A 471 15.60 -38.20 -13.90
C VAL A 471 16.32 -39.54 -14.07
N GLN A 472 16.75 -39.90 -15.29
CA GLN A 472 17.50 -41.13 -15.57
C GLN A 472 18.99 -40.89 -15.27
N ASP A 473 19.57 -39.86 -15.90
CA ASP A 473 20.98 -39.46 -15.72
C ASP A 473 21.24 -38.78 -14.36
N ASN A 474 20.18 -38.37 -13.64
CA ASN A 474 20.23 -37.55 -12.44
C ASN A 474 21.07 -36.27 -12.65
N LYS A 475 20.77 -35.54 -13.73
CA LYS A 475 21.64 -34.50 -14.27
C LYS A 475 20.88 -33.22 -14.59
N TRP A 476 21.39 -32.10 -14.08
CA TRP A 476 20.94 -30.75 -14.46
C TRP A 476 21.72 -30.22 -15.67
N ALA A 477 21.03 -29.46 -16.52
CA ALA A 477 21.59 -28.67 -17.62
C ALA A 477 20.82 -27.35 -17.78
N GLU A 478 21.51 -26.25 -18.09
CA GLU A 478 20.86 -24.99 -18.43
C GLU A 478 20.30 -25.05 -19.86
N VAL A 479 19.01 -24.75 -20.00
CA VAL A 479 18.27 -24.90 -21.26
C VAL A 479 18.49 -23.68 -22.12
N LYS A 480 19.36 -23.83 -23.12
CA LYS A 480 19.60 -22.80 -24.14
C LYS A 480 18.37 -22.68 -25.05
N THR A 481 17.67 -21.55 -24.96
CA THR A 481 16.44 -21.28 -25.71
C THR A 481 16.64 -20.22 -26.80
N VAL A 482 15.85 -20.30 -27.86
CA VAL A 482 15.85 -19.36 -29.00
C VAL A 482 14.76 -18.30 -28.82
N GLY A 483 15.06 -17.07 -29.24
CA GLY A 483 14.16 -15.93 -29.08
C GLY A 483 14.18 -15.33 -27.67
N LYS A 484 13.40 -14.25 -27.49
CA LYS A 484 13.37 -13.47 -26.25
C LYS A 484 12.71 -14.27 -25.12
N GLY A 485 13.47 -14.68 -24.10
CA GLY A 485 12.90 -15.32 -22.90
C GLY A 485 12.05 -14.38 -22.03
N PRO A 486 11.27 -14.91 -21.06
CA PRO A 486 10.53 -14.10 -20.10
C PRO A 486 11.48 -13.30 -19.19
N TYR A 487 11.14 -12.07 -18.83
CA TYR A 487 11.94 -11.30 -17.87
C TYR A 487 12.07 -12.04 -16.51
N PRO A 488 13.26 -11.96 -15.86
CA PRO A 488 13.52 -12.53 -14.53
C PRO A 488 12.44 -12.20 -13.51
N ARG A 489 11.89 -13.24 -12.87
CA ARG A 489 10.70 -13.14 -12.01
C ARG A 489 10.54 -14.29 -11.01
N PHE A 490 9.84 -14.00 -9.92
CA PHE A 490 9.46 -14.95 -8.86
C PHE A 490 7.96 -14.86 -8.54
N SER A 491 7.39 -15.88 -7.90
CA SER A 491 5.95 -15.97 -7.59
C SER A 491 5.05 -15.88 -8.85
N HIS A 492 5.59 -16.28 -10.00
CA HIS A 492 4.84 -16.56 -11.22
C HIS A 492 4.18 -17.95 -11.14
N SER A 493 3.35 -18.27 -12.12
CA SER A 493 2.80 -19.62 -12.33
C SER A 493 3.38 -20.20 -13.62
N MET A 494 3.74 -21.48 -13.62
CA MET A 494 4.23 -22.22 -14.78
C MET A 494 3.38 -23.47 -15.00
N PHE A 495 3.17 -23.85 -16.26
CA PHE A 495 2.35 -25.01 -16.64
C PHE A 495 2.89 -25.66 -17.93
N VAL A 496 2.42 -26.86 -18.24
CA VAL A 496 2.68 -27.55 -19.53
C VAL A 496 1.36 -27.83 -20.23
N TYR A 497 1.25 -27.46 -21.49
CA TYR A 497 0.10 -27.72 -22.36
C TYR A 497 0.58 -28.30 -23.69
N LYS A 498 0.38 -29.62 -23.87
CA LYS A 498 0.86 -30.38 -25.03
C LYS A 498 2.39 -30.16 -25.19
N LYS A 499 2.86 -29.58 -26.29
CA LYS A 499 4.30 -29.28 -26.51
C LYS A 499 4.81 -27.97 -25.88
N TYR A 500 3.96 -27.20 -25.21
CA TYR A 500 4.31 -25.86 -24.71
C TYR A 500 4.49 -25.82 -23.19
N LEU A 501 5.62 -25.27 -22.72
CA LEU A 501 5.79 -24.80 -21.34
C LEU A 501 5.37 -23.32 -21.28
N GLY A 502 4.39 -22.99 -20.46
CA GLY A 502 3.82 -21.64 -20.35
C GLY A 502 4.10 -20.97 -19.01
N ILE A 503 4.37 -19.66 -19.02
CA ILE A 503 4.66 -18.84 -17.83
C ILE A 503 3.77 -17.60 -17.82
N VAL A 504 3.11 -17.36 -16.68
CA VAL A 504 2.17 -16.24 -16.48
C VAL A 504 2.36 -15.58 -15.11
N GLY A 505 2.12 -14.26 -15.02
CA GLY A 505 2.14 -13.50 -13.77
C GLY A 505 3.53 -13.34 -13.13
N GLY A 506 3.53 -13.15 -11.81
CA GLY A 506 4.72 -12.99 -10.97
C GLY A 506 5.27 -11.56 -10.81
N CYS A 507 6.30 -11.44 -9.98
CA CYS A 507 7.01 -10.20 -9.65
C CYS A 507 8.42 -10.19 -10.24
N PRO A 508 8.96 -9.04 -10.69
CA PRO A 508 8.43 -7.69 -10.53
C PRO A 508 7.33 -7.33 -11.55
N VAL A 509 6.19 -6.85 -11.05
CA VAL A 509 5.06 -6.37 -11.86
C VAL A 509 5.44 -5.05 -12.53
N ARG A 510 5.45 -4.99 -13.88
CA ARG A 510 5.82 -3.79 -14.65
C ARG A 510 4.61 -3.04 -15.24
N GLN A 511 3.54 -3.77 -15.56
CA GLN A 511 2.19 -3.30 -15.89
C GLN A 511 1.22 -4.46 -15.58
N HIS A 512 -0.02 -4.53 -16.11
CA HIS A 512 -0.89 -5.66 -15.79
C HIS A 512 -0.37 -6.96 -16.44
N CYS A 513 -0.99 -8.11 -16.12
CA CYS A 513 -0.57 -9.39 -16.69
C CYS A 513 -1.07 -9.55 -18.14
N GLU A 514 -0.48 -8.77 -19.04
CA GLU A 514 -0.84 -8.59 -20.45
C GLU A 514 -0.04 -9.53 -21.40
N GLU A 515 0.89 -10.33 -20.87
CA GLU A 515 1.82 -11.19 -21.62
C GLU A 515 1.80 -12.62 -21.06
N LEU A 516 1.54 -13.61 -21.92
CA LEU A 516 1.76 -15.04 -21.68
C LEU A 516 2.98 -15.49 -22.50
N SER A 517 4.02 -15.96 -21.83
CA SER A 517 5.22 -16.50 -22.48
C SER A 517 5.09 -18.01 -22.65
N LEU A 518 5.38 -18.52 -23.85
CA LEU A 518 5.28 -19.93 -24.22
C LEU A 518 6.59 -20.41 -24.83
N LEU A 519 7.20 -21.45 -24.26
CA LEU A 519 8.33 -22.16 -24.83
C LEU A 519 7.80 -23.40 -25.56
N ASP A 520 8.09 -23.51 -26.86
CA ASP A 520 7.92 -24.78 -27.58
C ASP A 520 9.05 -25.73 -27.16
N LEU A 521 8.70 -26.85 -26.52
CA LEU A 521 9.66 -27.82 -25.96
C LEU A 521 10.33 -28.71 -27.02
N ASN A 522 9.87 -28.65 -28.28
CA ASN A 522 10.48 -29.40 -29.38
C ASN A 522 11.57 -28.58 -30.10
N SER A 523 11.38 -27.25 -30.21
CA SER A 523 12.34 -26.33 -30.84
C SER A 523 13.13 -25.46 -29.87
N PHE A 524 12.76 -25.48 -28.58
CA PHE A 524 13.23 -24.56 -27.53
C PHE A 524 13.09 -23.07 -27.89
N SER A 525 12.08 -22.72 -28.70
CA SER A 525 11.82 -21.33 -29.12
C SER A 525 10.71 -20.65 -28.29
N TRP A 526 10.96 -19.45 -27.79
CA TRP A 526 9.96 -18.62 -27.10
C TRP A 526 9.02 -17.89 -28.05
N LYS A 527 7.71 -18.01 -27.81
CA LYS A 527 6.62 -17.22 -28.36
C LYS A 527 5.99 -16.39 -27.22
N HIS A 528 5.46 -15.20 -27.53
CA HIS A 528 4.70 -14.39 -26.57
C HIS A 528 3.33 -14.06 -27.12
N VAL A 529 2.32 -14.14 -26.25
CA VAL A 529 0.91 -14.00 -26.59
C VAL A 529 0.30 -12.90 -25.73
N ILE A 530 -0.38 -11.95 -26.37
CA ILE A 530 -0.99 -10.82 -25.65
C ILE A 530 -2.29 -11.30 -24.99
N LEU A 531 -2.45 -11.03 -23.70
CA LEU A 531 -3.64 -11.36 -22.94
C LEU A 531 -4.58 -10.15 -22.85
N ASN A 532 -5.68 -10.21 -23.60
CA ASN A 532 -6.74 -9.22 -23.58
C ASN A 532 -7.55 -9.39 -22.29
N SER A 533 -7.30 -8.52 -21.30
CA SER A 533 -7.95 -8.55 -20.00
C SER A 533 -9.06 -7.50 -19.88
N VAL A 534 -10.23 -7.92 -19.39
CA VAL A 534 -11.32 -7.02 -18.99
C VAL A 534 -11.02 -6.37 -17.60
N GLY A 535 -10.07 -6.93 -16.84
CA GLY A 535 -9.81 -6.55 -15.45
C GLY A 535 -8.32 -6.30 -15.12
N LYS A 536 -8.08 -5.64 -13.98
CA LYS A 536 -6.73 -5.30 -13.49
C LYS A 536 -6.04 -6.50 -12.79
N GLN A 537 -6.02 -7.68 -13.40
CA GLN A 537 -5.48 -8.92 -12.81
C GLN A 537 -3.97 -8.83 -12.49
N LEU A 538 -3.49 -9.66 -11.56
CA LEU A 538 -2.08 -9.68 -11.11
C LEU A 538 -1.43 -11.06 -11.20
N PHE A 539 -2.15 -12.13 -10.85
CA PHE A 539 -1.66 -13.53 -10.89
C PHE A 539 -0.33 -13.81 -10.14
N VAL A 540 0.05 -12.95 -9.19
CA VAL A 540 1.22 -13.15 -8.31
C VAL A 540 0.86 -14.16 -7.20
N ARG A 541 1.57 -15.29 -7.11
CA ARG A 541 1.23 -16.43 -6.23
C ARG A 541 -0.19 -16.98 -6.47
N SER A 542 -0.63 -16.94 -7.72
CA SER A 542 -1.76 -17.74 -8.20
C SER A 542 -1.34 -19.20 -8.38
N THR A 543 -2.29 -20.07 -8.67
CA THR A 543 -2.01 -21.40 -9.23
C THR A 543 -2.55 -21.49 -10.66
N ALA A 544 -1.86 -22.24 -11.52
CA ALA A 544 -2.25 -22.48 -12.91
C ALA A 544 -2.52 -23.98 -13.10
N ASN A 545 -3.65 -24.31 -13.70
CA ASN A 545 -4.11 -25.67 -13.99
C ASN A 545 -4.49 -25.76 -15.47
N ILE A 546 -4.22 -26.89 -16.12
CA ILE A 546 -4.69 -27.18 -17.47
C ILE A 546 -5.89 -28.11 -17.37
N VAL A 547 -7.06 -27.64 -17.79
CA VAL A 547 -8.29 -28.41 -17.80
C VAL A 547 -8.80 -28.47 -19.23
N ASN A 548 -8.66 -29.64 -19.86
CA ASN A 548 -8.86 -29.84 -21.30
C ASN A 548 -7.95 -28.87 -22.10
N ASP A 549 -8.53 -27.92 -22.82
CA ASP A 549 -7.81 -26.86 -23.55
C ASP A 549 -7.86 -25.48 -22.86
N ASP A 550 -8.43 -25.38 -21.65
CA ASP A 550 -8.47 -24.14 -20.86
C ASP A 550 -7.34 -24.10 -19.81
N LEU A 551 -6.55 -23.03 -19.83
CA LEU A 551 -5.67 -22.64 -18.73
C LEU A 551 -6.50 -21.95 -17.65
N VAL A 552 -6.71 -22.62 -16.52
CA VAL A 552 -7.45 -22.10 -15.36
C VAL A 552 -6.48 -21.53 -14.34
N ILE A 553 -6.61 -20.24 -14.04
CA ILE A 553 -5.79 -19.50 -13.08
C ILE A 553 -6.65 -19.16 -11.86
N ILE A 554 -6.22 -19.60 -10.67
CA ILE A 554 -6.96 -19.43 -9.42
C ILE A 554 -6.18 -18.55 -8.44
N GLY A 555 -6.84 -17.51 -7.94
CA GLY A 555 -6.33 -16.62 -6.90
C GLY A 555 -5.05 -15.89 -7.29
N GLY A 556 -4.15 -15.74 -6.32
CA GLY A 556 -3.00 -14.83 -6.38
C GLY A 556 -3.39 -13.37 -6.16
N GLY A 557 -2.42 -12.50 -5.95
CA GLY A 557 -2.68 -11.10 -5.62
C GLY A 557 -1.47 -10.35 -5.07
N ALA A 558 -1.70 -9.12 -4.64
CA ALA A 558 -0.73 -8.28 -3.95
C ALA A 558 -1.37 -7.58 -2.75
N SER A 559 -0.62 -7.46 -1.65
CA SER A 559 -1.02 -6.61 -0.51
C SER A 559 -0.07 -5.41 -0.42
N CYS A 560 -0.65 -4.22 -0.28
CA CYS A 560 0.08 -2.97 -0.12
C CYS A 560 -0.50 -2.20 1.06
N TYR A 561 0.38 -1.78 1.99
CA TYR A 561 -0.01 -1.05 3.20
C TYR A 561 -0.80 0.25 2.93
N ALA A 562 -0.67 0.83 1.74
CA ALA A 562 -1.39 2.04 1.32
C ALA A 562 -2.72 1.80 0.56
N PHE A 563 -2.97 0.59 0.07
CA PHE A 563 -4.12 0.28 -0.82
C PHE A 563 -4.90 -0.98 -0.43
N GLY A 564 -4.53 -1.65 0.66
CA GLY A 564 -5.11 -2.92 1.09
C GLY A 564 -4.56 -4.13 0.32
N THR A 565 -5.24 -5.27 0.47
CA THR A 565 -4.95 -6.48 -0.30
C THR A 565 -5.88 -6.58 -1.50
N LYS A 566 -5.30 -6.91 -2.65
CA LYS A 566 -6.03 -7.17 -3.88
C LYS A 566 -5.73 -8.58 -4.36
N PHE A 567 -6.78 -9.39 -4.48
CA PHE A 567 -6.73 -10.70 -5.11
C PHE A 567 -7.04 -10.61 -6.61
N SER A 568 -6.74 -11.69 -7.33
CA SER A 568 -7.14 -11.87 -8.74
C SER A 568 -8.33 -12.82 -8.78
N GLU A 569 -9.35 -12.49 -9.58
CA GLU A 569 -10.54 -13.32 -9.74
C GLU A 569 -10.19 -14.63 -10.49
N PRO A 570 -10.79 -15.78 -10.13
CA PRO A 570 -10.59 -17.04 -10.85
C PRO A 570 -10.96 -16.85 -12.32
N SER A 571 -10.03 -17.18 -13.21
CA SER A 571 -10.11 -16.86 -14.63
C SER A 571 -9.65 -18.06 -15.45
N LYS A 572 -10.12 -18.15 -16.70
CA LYS A 572 -9.60 -19.10 -17.67
C LYS A 572 -9.24 -18.46 -19.01
N ILE A 573 -8.29 -19.07 -19.70
CA ILE A 573 -7.75 -18.65 -21.00
C ILE A 573 -7.76 -19.88 -21.90
N ASN A 574 -8.50 -19.85 -23.00
CA ASN A 574 -8.56 -20.97 -23.93
C ASN A 574 -7.26 -21.03 -24.78
N LEU A 575 -6.56 -22.15 -24.72
CA LEU A 575 -5.25 -22.35 -25.36
C LEU A 575 -5.34 -22.99 -26.75
N LEU A 576 -6.51 -23.50 -27.16
CA LEU A 576 -6.71 -24.19 -28.44
C LEU A 576 -6.22 -23.38 -29.68
N PRO A 577 -6.39 -22.04 -29.76
CA PRO A 577 -5.89 -21.26 -30.90
C PRO A 577 -4.36 -21.32 -31.10
N LEU A 578 -3.59 -21.65 -30.05
CA LEU A 578 -2.12 -21.73 -30.08
C LEU A 578 -1.60 -22.94 -30.86
N LEU A 579 -2.47 -23.89 -31.21
CA LEU A 579 -2.16 -25.05 -32.03
C LEU A 579 -2.45 -24.76 -33.50
N ILE A 580 -3.62 -24.15 -33.77
CA ILE A 580 -4.09 -23.79 -35.12
C ILE A 580 -3.11 -22.82 -35.82
N LEU A 581 -2.40 -21.98 -35.05
CA LEU A 581 -1.40 -21.04 -35.56
C LEU A 581 -0.11 -21.70 -36.08
N ASP A 582 0.19 -22.95 -35.73
CA ASP A 582 1.40 -23.65 -36.17
C ASP A 582 1.18 -24.53 -37.41
N ASP A 583 -0.08 -24.86 -37.76
CA ASP A 583 -0.43 -25.75 -38.88
C ASP A 583 -0.56 -25.02 -40.24
N ALA A 584 -0.19 -23.74 -40.32
CA ALA A 584 -0.17 -22.99 -41.58
C ALA A 584 1.03 -23.44 -42.47
N PRO A 585 0.82 -24.04 -43.65
CA PRO A 585 1.91 -24.61 -44.44
C PRO A 585 2.85 -23.52 -44.98
N VAL A 586 4.13 -23.60 -44.58
CA VAL A 586 5.15 -22.60 -44.88
C VAL A 586 5.49 -22.59 -46.38
N SER A 587 4.96 -21.62 -47.12
CA SER A 587 5.34 -21.36 -48.51
C SER A 587 6.75 -20.74 -48.57
N SER A 588 7.69 -21.49 -49.15
CA SER A 588 9.11 -21.14 -49.14
C SER A 588 9.45 -19.89 -49.97
N LEU A 589 9.99 -18.85 -49.32
CA LEU A 589 10.66 -17.73 -49.98
C LEU A 589 12.11 -17.61 -49.51
N SER A 590 12.93 -18.60 -49.88
CA SER A 590 14.38 -18.55 -49.73
C SER A 590 15.05 -18.11 -51.03
N LYS A 591 15.83 -17.01 -50.97
CA LYS A 591 17.16 -16.78 -51.58
C LYS A 591 17.33 -15.34 -52.08
N GLU A 592 18.42 -14.71 -51.62
CA GLU A 592 19.04 -13.60 -52.34
C GLU A 592 19.87 -14.08 -53.54
N LYS A 593 20.36 -13.12 -54.32
CA LYS A 593 20.96 -13.28 -55.65
C LYS A 593 22.29 -14.04 -55.63
N GLN A 594 22.51 -14.89 -56.64
CA GLN A 594 23.77 -14.90 -57.40
C GLN A 594 23.56 -15.47 -58.82
N SER A 595 24.44 -15.05 -59.74
CA SER A 595 24.68 -15.54 -61.12
C SER A 595 23.51 -15.83 -62.09
N THR A 596 23.58 -15.13 -63.23
CA THR A 596 22.97 -15.45 -64.53
C THR A 596 23.89 -16.36 -65.38
N PRO A 597 23.52 -16.84 -66.59
CA PRO A 597 22.18 -17.07 -67.20
C PRO A 597 22.02 -18.45 -67.90
N ARG A 598 20.84 -18.66 -68.53
CA ARG A 598 20.47 -19.77 -69.47
C ARG A 598 20.22 -21.11 -68.76
N HIS A 599 19.15 -21.84 -69.05
CA HIS A 599 18.66 -22.17 -70.40
C HIS A 599 17.11 -22.18 -70.52
N LYS A 600 16.61 -22.27 -71.76
CA LYS A 600 15.25 -22.76 -72.08
C LYS A 600 15.23 -24.29 -71.82
N ASP A 601 14.11 -25.00 -71.61
CA ASP A 601 13.00 -25.05 -72.57
C ASP A 601 11.68 -25.70 -72.07
N THR A 602 10.59 -25.23 -72.71
CA THR A 602 9.30 -25.86 -73.12
C THR A 602 8.54 -26.99 -72.36
N VAL A 603 7.19 -26.90 -72.50
CA VAL A 603 6.20 -27.98 -72.83
C VAL A 603 5.36 -28.69 -71.71
N GLU A 604 4.14 -28.15 -71.52
CA GLU A 604 2.81 -28.79 -71.68
C GLU A 604 2.03 -29.60 -70.60
N ARG A 605 0.75 -29.13 -70.42
CA ARG A 605 -0.57 -29.84 -70.42
C ARG A 605 -1.00 -30.82 -69.30
N GLY A 606 -2.33 -30.87 -69.12
CA GLY A 606 -3.09 -31.84 -68.30
C GLY A 606 -3.67 -31.20 -67.03
N ASN A 607 -4.72 -30.36 -67.03
CA ASN A 607 -5.99 -30.35 -67.78
C ASN A 607 -6.96 -31.49 -67.41
N ASN A 608 -7.88 -31.22 -66.46
CA ASN A 608 -9.26 -31.73 -66.27
C ASN A 608 -9.68 -31.67 -64.78
N SER A 609 -10.94 -31.55 -64.35
CA SER A 609 -12.18 -30.90 -64.85
C SER A 609 -13.36 -31.30 -63.92
N PHE A 610 -14.49 -30.57 -63.93
CA PHE A 610 -15.73 -30.79 -63.16
C PHE A 610 -15.65 -30.51 -61.63
N GLY A 611 -16.56 -29.76 -61.00
CA GLY A 611 -17.49 -28.72 -61.49
C GLY A 611 -18.99 -28.93 -61.20
N LEU A 612 -19.73 -27.80 -61.16
CA LEU A 612 -21.21 -27.66 -61.11
C LEU A 612 -21.85 -28.03 -59.75
N PHE A 613 -22.93 -27.41 -59.21
CA PHE A 613 -23.84 -26.28 -59.54
C PHE A 613 -24.26 -25.59 -58.19
N HIS A 614 -25.10 -24.55 -58.03
CA HIS A 614 -26.01 -23.78 -58.91
C HIS A 614 -26.14 -22.29 -58.48
N ASN A 615 -27.18 -21.59 -58.96
CA ASN A 615 -27.53 -20.17 -58.73
C ASN A 615 -28.50 -19.91 -57.55
N GLY A 616 -28.69 -18.62 -57.19
CA GLY A 616 -29.89 -18.10 -56.50
C GLY A 616 -29.78 -16.61 -56.13
N SER A 617 -30.51 -15.70 -56.80
CA SER A 617 -30.30 -14.23 -56.65
C SER A 617 -31.55 -13.35 -56.88
N VAL A 618 -31.87 -12.46 -55.92
CA VAL A 618 -32.78 -11.28 -55.96
C VAL A 618 -32.31 -10.32 -54.83
N GLN A 619 -32.13 -8.98 -54.87
CA GLN A 619 -32.45 -7.82 -55.75
C GLN A 619 -33.67 -6.93 -55.35
N SER A 620 -33.58 -5.62 -55.66
CA SER A 620 -34.51 -4.51 -55.33
C SER A 620 -34.64 -4.13 -53.84
N SER A 621 -34.80 -2.86 -53.43
CA SER A 621 -34.55 -1.54 -54.08
C SER A 621 -34.54 -0.45 -52.98
N ASP A 622 -33.51 0.37 -52.81
CA ASP A 622 -33.14 1.61 -53.56
C ASP A 622 -34.06 2.83 -53.32
N LEU A 623 -33.54 3.84 -52.58
CA LEU A 623 -33.89 5.28 -52.56
C LEU A 623 -33.14 6.02 -51.42
N GLY A 624 -32.34 7.08 -51.62
CA GLY A 624 -31.68 7.54 -52.85
C GLY A 624 -31.64 9.06 -53.10
N THR A 625 -30.84 9.84 -52.33
CA THR A 625 -30.29 11.18 -52.71
C THR A 625 -29.09 11.51 -51.80
N ASN A 626 -27.88 11.88 -52.24
CA ASN A 626 -27.39 12.91 -53.18
C ASN A 626 -27.29 14.32 -52.55
N LEU A 627 -26.24 15.15 -52.76
CA LEU A 627 -25.01 14.98 -53.57
C LEU A 627 -23.85 15.92 -53.11
N ASN A 628 -22.69 15.80 -53.76
CA ASN A 628 -21.43 16.55 -53.56
C ASN A 628 -21.54 18.07 -53.84
N VAL A 629 -20.49 18.83 -53.47
CA VAL A 629 -19.61 19.54 -54.44
C VAL A 629 -18.30 20.01 -53.76
N ASP A 630 -17.27 20.22 -54.56
CA ASP A 630 -15.89 20.61 -54.22
C ASP A 630 -15.76 21.97 -53.50
N ASP A 631 -14.59 22.24 -52.89
CA ASP A 631 -13.89 23.48 -53.26
C ASP A 631 -12.35 23.40 -53.23
N LYS A 632 -11.75 24.40 -53.88
CA LYS A 632 -10.39 24.44 -54.46
C LYS A 632 -9.30 24.74 -53.44
N ALA A 633 -8.08 24.28 -53.74
CA ALA A 633 -6.88 24.81 -53.12
C ALA A 633 -6.47 26.17 -53.74
N PRO A 634 -6.25 27.23 -52.95
CA PRO A 634 -5.53 28.43 -53.39
C PRO A 634 -4.02 28.24 -53.27
N SER A 635 -3.26 28.75 -54.23
CA SER A 635 -1.80 28.57 -54.28
C SER A 635 -1.03 29.74 -53.66
N ARG A 636 -0.08 29.42 -52.77
CA ARG A 636 1.08 30.22 -52.35
C ARG A 636 0.80 31.61 -51.72
N ASP A 637 1.29 31.76 -50.49
CA ASP A 637 2.24 32.84 -50.22
C ASP A 637 3.44 32.27 -49.41
N VAL A 638 4.61 32.90 -49.49
CA VAL A 638 5.89 32.33 -49.02
C VAL A 638 6.33 32.97 -47.70
N GLY A 639 5.74 32.48 -46.60
CA GLY A 639 6.25 32.72 -45.25
C GLY A 639 7.22 31.61 -44.81
N HIS A 640 8.50 31.94 -44.62
CA HIS A 640 9.49 31.01 -44.03
C HIS A 640 9.16 30.71 -42.55
N THR A 641 8.25 29.77 -42.32
CA THR A 641 8.04 29.18 -40.99
C THR A 641 9.16 28.18 -40.72
N THR A 642 10.12 28.59 -39.88
CA THR A 642 11.21 27.73 -39.43
C THR A 642 10.64 26.51 -38.73
N LYS A 643 10.92 25.32 -39.30
CA LYS A 643 10.56 24.03 -38.70
C LYS A 643 11.32 23.92 -37.37
N ASN A 644 10.65 24.18 -36.25
CA ASN A 644 11.23 24.08 -34.91
C ASN A 644 11.70 22.64 -34.70
N SER A 645 13.01 22.44 -34.89
CA SER A 645 13.63 21.14 -34.81
C SER A 645 13.77 20.80 -33.33
N TYR A 646 13.07 19.77 -32.89
CA TYR A 646 13.26 19.19 -31.56
C TYR A 646 14.56 18.41 -31.55
N TRP A 647 15.19 18.33 -30.38
CA TRP A 647 16.50 17.69 -30.23
C TRP A 647 16.50 16.66 -29.11
N VAL A 648 17.33 15.64 -29.26
CA VAL A 648 17.63 14.59 -28.29
C VAL A 648 19.14 14.47 -28.11
N LEU A 649 19.57 14.24 -26.87
CA LEU A 649 20.94 13.81 -26.57
C LEU A 649 20.96 12.28 -26.45
N LYS A 650 21.68 11.63 -27.37
CA LYS A 650 21.98 10.20 -27.30
C LYS A 650 23.11 9.99 -26.29
N LEU A 651 22.90 9.10 -25.32
CA LEU A 651 23.88 8.70 -24.31
C LEU A 651 23.92 7.18 -24.20
N GLN A 652 25.12 6.60 -24.05
CA GLN A 652 25.25 5.17 -23.76
C GLN A 652 24.54 4.82 -22.45
N LYS A 653 23.85 3.66 -22.42
CA LYS A 653 22.96 3.25 -21.33
C LYS A 653 23.64 3.13 -19.96
N LYS A 654 24.93 2.77 -19.92
CA LYS A 654 25.74 2.81 -18.68
C LYS A 654 25.79 4.22 -18.08
N HIS A 655 26.00 5.24 -18.91
CA HIS A 655 26.05 6.65 -18.49
C HIS A 655 24.66 7.27 -18.35
N ALA A 656 23.61 6.66 -18.93
CA ALA A 656 22.29 7.26 -19.07
C ALA A 656 21.57 7.59 -17.76
N LYS A 657 21.84 6.90 -16.64
CA LYS A 657 21.30 7.30 -15.32
C LYS A 657 21.91 8.63 -14.87
N LEU A 658 23.23 8.75 -14.94
CA LEU A 658 23.98 9.92 -14.51
C LEU A 658 23.78 11.11 -15.46
N GLY A 659 23.89 10.88 -16.78
CA GLY A 659 23.61 11.90 -17.79
C GLY A 659 22.17 12.43 -17.76
N LYS A 660 21.16 11.59 -17.46
CA LYS A 660 19.80 12.04 -17.18
C LYS A 660 19.73 12.95 -15.97
N ASP A 661 20.42 12.59 -14.89
CA ASP A 661 20.42 13.34 -13.64
C ASP A 661 21.20 14.66 -13.77
N ILE A 662 22.28 14.71 -14.58
CA ILE A 662 22.97 15.94 -15.01
C ILE A 662 22.01 16.81 -15.83
N LEU A 663 21.44 16.28 -16.92
CA LEU A 663 20.48 17.02 -17.76
C LEU A 663 19.28 17.53 -16.94
N LYS A 664 18.89 16.83 -15.87
CA LYS A 664 17.84 17.28 -14.95
C LYS A 664 18.34 18.30 -13.91
N LYS A 665 19.57 18.18 -13.39
CA LYS A 665 20.21 19.12 -12.43
C LYS A 665 20.29 20.53 -13.03
N PHE A 666 20.71 20.63 -14.29
CA PHE A 666 20.91 21.89 -15.01
C PHE A 666 19.70 22.37 -15.85
N GLY A 667 18.53 21.70 -15.77
CA GLY A 667 17.33 22.11 -16.52
C GLY A 667 17.42 21.92 -18.05
N TRP A 668 18.34 21.06 -18.49
CA TRP A 668 18.61 20.75 -19.89
C TRP A 668 17.69 19.65 -20.46
N LEU A 669 17.09 18.83 -19.61
CA LEU A 669 16.13 17.78 -19.97
C LEU A 669 14.72 18.37 -20.18
N ASP A 670 14.14 18.15 -21.36
CA ASP A 670 12.72 18.42 -21.62
C ASP A 670 11.84 17.36 -20.92
N LEU A 671 11.10 17.82 -19.91
CA LEU A 671 10.24 16.96 -19.09
C LEU A 671 8.87 16.69 -19.72
N GLY A 672 8.46 17.43 -20.76
CA GLY A 672 7.17 17.25 -21.45
C GLY A 672 7.17 16.09 -22.44
N ARG A 673 8.30 15.87 -23.12
CA ARG A 673 8.53 14.70 -23.99
C ARG A 673 8.87 13.43 -23.20
N LYS A 674 8.76 12.27 -23.85
CA LYS A 674 9.18 10.97 -23.33
C LYS A 674 10.66 10.69 -23.65
N VAL A 675 11.42 10.25 -22.66
CA VAL A 675 12.73 9.61 -22.86
C VAL A 675 12.50 8.24 -23.50
N TYR A 676 13.31 7.87 -24.50
CA TYR A 676 13.17 6.61 -25.23
C TYR A 676 14.54 5.96 -25.51
N SER A 677 14.53 4.75 -26.06
CA SER A 677 15.69 4.04 -26.61
C SER A 677 15.23 3.27 -27.85
N HIS A 678 16.11 3.10 -28.84
CA HIS A 678 15.83 2.22 -29.98
C HIS A 678 15.99 0.74 -29.59
N GLU A 679 15.73 -0.16 -30.54
CA GLU A 679 15.55 -1.60 -30.32
C GLU A 679 16.79 -2.32 -29.74
N ASP A 680 17.98 -1.82 -30.08
CA ASP A 680 19.26 -2.28 -29.53
C ASP A 680 19.39 -2.00 -28.02
N GLY A 681 18.72 -0.96 -27.53
CA GLY A 681 18.75 -0.51 -26.15
C GLY A 681 20.16 -0.17 -25.64
N THR A 682 21.16 0.04 -26.50
CA THR A 682 22.54 0.38 -26.10
C THR A 682 22.65 1.83 -25.65
N CYS A 683 21.82 2.69 -26.23
CA CYS A 683 21.77 4.13 -25.97
C CYS A 683 20.35 4.56 -25.58
N ILE A 684 20.28 5.56 -24.70
CA ILE A 684 19.04 6.22 -24.30
C ILE A 684 19.07 7.65 -24.87
N TYR A 685 17.94 8.06 -25.42
CA TYR A 685 17.74 9.31 -26.12
C TYR A 685 16.92 10.22 -25.20
N PHE A 686 17.57 11.31 -24.78
CA PHE A 686 17.02 12.25 -23.81
C PHE A 686 16.51 13.49 -24.55
N PRO A 687 15.19 13.76 -24.56
CA PRO A 687 14.65 15.02 -25.05
C PRO A 687 15.33 16.20 -24.35
N ILE A 688 15.99 17.06 -25.11
CA ILE A 688 16.72 18.21 -24.57
C ILE A 688 16.04 19.52 -24.93
N THR A 689 16.20 20.52 -24.07
CA THR A 689 15.68 21.87 -24.29
C THR A 689 16.45 22.58 -25.41
N VAL A 690 15.81 23.53 -26.09
CA VAL A 690 16.46 24.34 -27.13
C VAL A 690 17.68 25.09 -26.58
N LYS A 691 17.61 25.56 -25.32
CA LYS A 691 18.73 26.20 -24.62
C LYS A 691 19.95 25.26 -24.49
N PHE A 692 19.74 23.97 -24.20
CA PHE A 692 20.84 23.00 -24.17
C PHE A 692 21.35 22.64 -25.58
N SER A 693 20.45 22.48 -26.56
CA SER A 693 20.81 22.19 -27.96
C SER A 693 21.74 23.25 -28.57
N ALA A 694 21.60 24.51 -28.14
CA ALA A 694 22.43 25.62 -28.57
C ALA A 694 23.86 25.61 -27.97
N ILE A 695 24.03 25.16 -26.72
CA ILE A 695 25.35 25.11 -26.05
C ILE A 695 26.10 23.79 -26.27
N PHE A 696 25.40 22.70 -26.59
CA PHE A 696 26.01 21.43 -27.01
C PHE A 696 26.22 21.43 -28.54
N SER A 697 27.18 22.22 -29.03
CA SER A 697 27.50 22.36 -30.45
C SER A 697 28.39 21.22 -30.97
N ASP A 698 28.31 20.92 -32.27
CA ASP A 698 28.93 19.72 -32.84
C ASP A 698 30.47 19.81 -32.85
N GLU A 699 31.04 21.01 -32.86
CA GLU A 699 32.47 21.28 -32.67
C GLU A 699 33.01 20.73 -31.33
N ILE A 700 32.19 20.77 -30.26
CA ILE A 700 32.55 20.21 -28.95
C ILE A 700 32.63 18.69 -29.03
N SER A 701 31.77 18.04 -29.84
CA SER A 701 31.83 16.58 -30.06
C SER A 701 33.03 16.14 -30.93
N GLN A 702 33.60 17.05 -31.74
CA GLN A 702 34.72 16.76 -32.62
C GLN A 702 36.11 17.04 -31.99
N LYS A 703 36.18 17.76 -30.87
CA LYS A 703 37.43 17.98 -30.11
C LYS A 703 37.93 16.72 -29.38
N ARG A 704 38.35 15.70 -30.14
CA ARG A 704 39.26 14.63 -29.66
C ARG A 704 40.68 15.19 -29.49
N GLY A 705 40.87 16.10 -28.54
CA GLY A 705 42.15 16.71 -28.20
C GLY A 705 42.58 16.38 -26.78
N THR A 706 43.48 15.42 -26.63
CA THR A 706 44.39 15.20 -25.47
C THR A 706 43.88 15.69 -24.11
N VAL A 707 43.07 14.87 -23.43
CA VAL A 707 42.94 14.90 -21.96
C VAL A 707 43.70 13.69 -21.41
N GLU A 708 45.02 13.81 -21.36
CA GLU A 708 45.85 12.88 -20.59
C GLU A 708 45.59 13.15 -19.09
N GLY A 709 45.32 12.10 -18.31
CA GLY A 709 45.09 12.21 -16.86
C GLY A 709 43.69 11.81 -16.35
N LEU A 710 42.76 11.39 -17.20
CA LEU A 710 41.52 10.73 -16.75
C LEU A 710 41.69 9.21 -16.61
N ASN A 711 42.45 8.81 -15.58
CA ASN A 711 42.39 7.45 -15.04
C ASN A 711 41.01 7.19 -14.40
N GLU A 712 40.70 5.92 -14.14
CA GLU A 712 39.38 5.43 -13.71
C GLU A 712 38.88 6.08 -12.40
N LEU A 713 38.07 7.13 -12.54
CA LEU A 713 37.46 7.87 -11.43
C LEU A 713 36.01 7.44 -11.22
N ASN A 714 35.71 6.95 -10.01
CA ASN A 714 34.35 6.76 -9.50
C ASN A 714 33.69 8.13 -9.19
N MET A 715 33.49 8.96 -10.20
CA MET A 715 32.85 10.26 -10.04
C MET A 715 31.40 10.09 -9.59
N SER A 716 31.08 10.64 -8.42
CA SER A 716 29.73 10.63 -7.87
C SER A 716 28.81 11.57 -8.66
N LYS A 717 27.52 11.55 -8.35
CA LYS A 717 26.58 12.52 -8.92
C LYS A 717 26.83 13.95 -8.43
N ASP A 718 27.48 14.06 -7.28
CA ASP A 718 27.58 15.30 -6.52
C ASP A 718 28.87 16.05 -6.89
N SER A 719 29.90 15.39 -7.43
CA SER A 719 31.15 16.00 -7.93
C SER A 719 31.04 16.67 -9.32
N ILE A 720 29.91 17.32 -9.64
CA ILE A 720 29.66 17.99 -10.93
C ILE A 720 28.68 19.17 -10.72
N ASP A 721 29.14 20.34 -10.26
CA ASP A 721 28.30 21.52 -10.04
C ASP A 721 28.43 22.61 -11.12
N SER A 722 29.57 22.75 -11.81
CA SER A 722 29.64 23.65 -12.98
C SER A 722 29.01 23.08 -14.26
N CYS A 723 28.46 23.98 -15.08
CA CYS A 723 28.00 23.66 -16.44
C CYS A 723 29.13 23.14 -17.35
N ALA A 724 30.36 23.63 -17.17
CA ALA A 724 31.50 23.23 -18.00
C ALA A 724 31.96 21.79 -17.69
N THR A 725 32.07 21.43 -16.40
CA THR A 725 32.34 20.07 -15.95
C THR A 725 31.24 19.12 -16.45
N ALA A 726 29.97 19.53 -16.35
CA ALA A 726 28.84 18.75 -16.84
C ALA A 726 28.85 18.53 -18.36
N LEU A 727 29.21 19.54 -19.16
CA LEU A 727 29.35 19.41 -20.62
C LEU A 727 30.52 18.47 -20.98
N ASN A 728 31.70 18.67 -20.38
CA ASN A 728 32.87 17.82 -20.60
C ASN A 728 32.61 16.36 -20.21
N PHE A 729 31.90 16.14 -19.09
CA PHE A 729 31.50 14.80 -18.65
C PHE A 729 30.52 14.14 -19.63
N LEU A 730 29.55 14.88 -20.17
CA LEU A 730 28.65 14.36 -21.21
C LEU A 730 29.43 13.98 -22.48
N VAL A 731 30.39 14.80 -22.92
CA VAL A 731 31.26 14.50 -24.07
C VAL A 731 32.10 13.24 -23.81
N ALA A 732 32.75 13.13 -22.64
CA ALA A 732 33.50 11.94 -22.23
C ALA A 732 32.61 10.68 -22.15
N CYS A 733 31.34 10.84 -21.77
CA CYS A 733 30.32 9.78 -21.80
C CYS A 733 29.88 9.37 -23.22
N GLY A 734 30.43 9.97 -24.27
CA GLY A 734 30.05 9.74 -25.66
C GLY A 734 28.69 10.32 -26.01
N ALA A 735 28.29 11.44 -25.39
CA ALA A 735 27.05 12.10 -25.72
C ALA A 735 27.08 12.68 -27.14
N THR A 736 26.00 12.48 -27.90
CA THR A 736 25.89 13.01 -29.26
C THR A 736 24.48 13.55 -29.50
N LYS A 737 24.39 14.74 -30.11
CA LYS A 737 23.13 15.43 -30.36
C LYS A 737 22.51 14.97 -31.69
N TYR A 738 21.21 14.73 -31.70
CA TYR A 738 20.43 14.41 -32.89
C TYR A 738 19.11 15.18 -32.91
N VAL A 739 18.54 15.36 -34.10
CA VAL A 739 17.15 15.80 -34.25
C VAL A 739 16.22 14.72 -33.70
N ASP A 740 15.18 15.14 -32.97
CA ASP A 740 14.19 14.25 -32.36
C ASP A 740 13.04 13.99 -33.33
N GLU A 741 13.11 12.84 -34.02
CA GLU A 741 12.07 12.39 -34.95
C GLU A 741 10.88 11.72 -34.25
N LEU A 742 10.97 11.41 -32.95
CA LEU A 742 10.01 10.62 -32.18
C LEU A 742 9.30 11.46 -31.11
N VAL A 743 8.77 12.62 -31.52
CA VAL A 743 8.14 13.65 -30.66
C VAL A 743 6.86 13.14 -29.97
N ALA A 744 7.02 12.40 -28.89
CA ALA A 744 5.94 11.83 -28.08
C ALA A 744 5.77 12.57 -26.74
N MET A 745 4.70 13.36 -26.61
CA MET A 745 4.36 14.06 -25.36
C MET A 745 3.77 13.13 -24.29
N LYS A 746 3.86 13.53 -23.02
CA LYS A 746 3.10 12.93 -21.91
C LYS A 746 1.72 13.58 -21.80
N LYS A 747 0.65 12.78 -21.78
CA LYS A 747 -0.66 13.23 -21.26
C LYS A 747 -0.59 13.27 -19.73
N THR A 748 -0.92 14.41 -19.13
CA THR A 748 -1.18 14.55 -17.69
C THR A 748 -2.59 14.08 -17.37
N SER A 749 -2.77 13.43 -16.22
CA SER A 749 -4.08 13.09 -15.67
C SER A 749 -4.61 14.25 -14.83
N LEU A 750 -5.80 14.77 -15.18
CA LEU A 750 -6.52 15.75 -14.38
C LEU A 750 -6.88 15.18 -12.99
N SER A 751 -6.97 16.04 -11.98
CA SER A 751 -7.56 15.64 -10.69
C SER A 751 -9.07 15.44 -10.79
N PRO A 752 -9.71 14.70 -9.88
CA PRO A 752 -11.17 14.51 -9.89
C PRO A 752 -11.96 15.83 -9.80
N LEU A 753 -11.43 16.85 -9.11
CA LEU A 753 -12.07 18.17 -9.02
C LEU A 753 -11.96 18.96 -10.32
N GLU A 754 -10.83 18.89 -11.04
CA GLU A 754 -10.68 19.52 -12.35
C GLU A 754 -11.52 18.82 -13.42
N ALA A 755 -11.57 17.48 -13.39
CA ALA A 755 -12.44 16.69 -14.25
C ALA A 755 -13.93 17.00 -13.99
N MET A 756 -14.33 17.10 -12.72
CA MET A 756 -15.69 17.49 -12.33
C MET A 756 -16.01 18.93 -12.77
N LYS A 757 -15.10 19.88 -12.55
CA LYS A 757 -15.27 21.27 -13.03
C LYS A 757 -15.45 21.32 -14.55
N GLY A 758 -14.61 20.64 -15.32
CA GLY A 758 -14.73 20.61 -16.78
C GLY A 758 -16.04 19.99 -17.27
N ALA A 759 -16.43 18.84 -16.71
CA ALA A 759 -17.67 18.15 -17.08
C ALA A 759 -18.92 18.96 -16.70
N VAL A 760 -18.98 19.48 -15.46
CA VAL A 760 -20.14 20.25 -14.97
C VAL A 760 -20.22 21.61 -15.65
N ALA A 761 -19.10 22.30 -15.94
CA ALA A 761 -19.12 23.54 -16.72
C ALA A 761 -19.70 23.34 -18.12
N SER A 762 -19.34 22.23 -18.78
CA SER A 762 -19.91 21.85 -20.08
C SER A 762 -21.40 21.55 -20.00
N LEU A 763 -21.85 20.87 -18.93
CA LEU A 763 -23.27 20.57 -18.69
C LEU A 763 -24.09 21.83 -18.38
N LEU A 764 -23.61 22.71 -17.50
CA LEU A 764 -24.25 24.00 -17.20
C LEU A 764 -24.42 24.84 -18.48
N LYS A 765 -23.37 24.95 -19.28
CA LYS A 765 -23.38 25.68 -20.56
C LYS A 765 -24.38 25.07 -21.57
N HIS A 766 -24.47 23.75 -21.64
CA HIS A 766 -25.44 23.06 -22.51
C HIS A 766 -26.90 23.24 -22.05
N LYS A 767 -27.12 23.36 -20.74
CA LYS A 767 -28.45 23.50 -20.12
C LYS A 767 -28.88 24.96 -19.88
N GLY A 768 -28.04 25.93 -20.23
CA GLY A 768 -28.32 27.37 -20.06
C GLY A 768 -28.23 27.89 -18.62
N LEU A 769 -27.54 27.17 -17.73
CA LEU A 769 -27.43 27.50 -16.31
C LEU A 769 -26.17 28.34 -16.00
N PRO A 770 -26.21 29.20 -14.95
CA PRO A 770 -25.12 30.14 -14.66
C PRO A 770 -23.85 29.47 -14.15
N GLU A 771 -22.70 29.88 -14.70
CA GLU A 771 -21.38 29.30 -14.42
C GLU A 771 -20.92 29.48 -12.95
N GLY A 772 -21.45 30.49 -12.24
CA GLY A 772 -21.19 30.71 -10.80
C GLY A 772 -21.60 29.54 -9.91
N LEU A 773 -22.48 28.64 -10.37
CA LEU A 773 -22.81 27.40 -9.69
C LEU A 773 -21.58 26.50 -9.45
N LEU A 774 -20.51 26.61 -10.26
CA LEU A 774 -19.27 25.84 -10.09
C LEU A 774 -18.55 26.09 -8.74
N GLU A 775 -18.91 27.14 -7.99
CA GLU A 775 -18.42 27.37 -6.63
C GLU A 775 -19.01 26.39 -5.59
N GLU A 776 -20.16 25.78 -5.88
CA GLU A 776 -20.81 24.80 -4.98
C GLU A 776 -20.26 23.37 -5.10
N LEU A 777 -19.30 23.13 -5.99
CA LEU A 777 -18.76 21.80 -6.25
C LEU A 777 -18.02 21.23 -5.02
N PRO A 778 -18.16 19.93 -4.73
CA PRO A 778 -17.55 19.29 -3.57
C PRO A 778 -16.01 19.27 -3.69
N THR A 779 -15.34 20.05 -2.85
CA THR A 779 -13.87 20.00 -2.67
C THR A 779 -13.40 18.85 -1.77
N ARG A 780 -14.34 18.18 -1.11
CA ARG A 780 -14.16 16.96 -0.29
C ARG A 780 -15.44 16.14 -0.31
N TRP A 781 -15.32 14.84 -0.05
CA TRP A 781 -16.42 13.89 0.09
C TRP A 781 -15.96 12.73 0.97
N GLU A 782 -16.90 12.01 1.58
CA GLU A 782 -16.64 10.79 2.35
C GLU A 782 -17.00 9.55 1.52
N ARG A 783 -16.58 8.36 1.95
CA ARG A 783 -16.97 7.08 1.33
C ARG A 783 -17.34 6.08 2.41
N LEU A 784 -18.55 5.52 2.30
CA LEU A 784 -19.10 4.50 3.19
C LEU A 784 -19.42 3.29 2.32
N GLY A 785 -18.64 2.21 2.46
CA GLY A 785 -18.65 1.10 1.49
C GLY A 785 -18.36 1.59 0.08
N ASP A 786 -19.31 1.34 -0.84
CA ASP A 786 -19.31 1.81 -2.23
C ASP A 786 -20.06 3.13 -2.47
N ILE A 787 -20.79 3.66 -1.46
CA ILE A 787 -21.45 4.97 -1.52
C ILE A 787 -20.42 6.08 -1.32
N VAL A 788 -20.39 7.07 -2.21
CA VAL A 788 -19.74 8.37 -1.94
C VAL A 788 -20.75 9.35 -1.36
N VAL A 789 -20.40 9.95 -0.22
CA VAL A 789 -21.22 10.93 0.48
C VAL A 789 -20.66 12.34 0.26
N LEU A 790 -21.45 13.18 -0.41
CA LEU A 790 -21.17 14.59 -0.64
C LEU A 790 -21.58 15.43 0.59
N PRO A 791 -20.84 16.50 0.91
CA PRO A 791 -21.20 17.41 2.00
C PRO A 791 -22.56 18.09 1.78
N ILE A 792 -23.27 18.40 2.87
CA ILE A 792 -24.52 19.20 2.86
C ILE A 792 -24.35 20.61 2.26
N THR A 793 -23.10 21.07 2.13
CA THR A 793 -22.75 22.37 1.54
C THR A 793 -22.62 22.34 0.02
N SER A 794 -22.69 21.17 -0.61
CA SER A 794 -22.50 21.01 -2.06
C SER A 794 -23.82 20.87 -2.79
N PHE A 795 -23.89 21.49 -3.97
CA PHE A 795 -25.07 21.54 -4.83
C PHE A 795 -26.35 21.94 -4.06
N ARG A 796 -26.43 23.19 -3.58
CA ARG A 796 -27.56 23.68 -2.76
C ARG A 796 -28.58 24.49 -3.56
N ASP A 797 -28.17 25.09 -4.68
CA ASP A 797 -29.10 25.84 -5.54
C ASP A 797 -30.16 24.90 -6.18
N PRO A 798 -31.47 25.20 -6.11
CA PRO A 798 -32.51 24.38 -6.73
C PRO A 798 -32.35 24.15 -8.24
N SER A 799 -31.56 24.99 -8.93
CA SER A 799 -31.21 24.79 -10.35
C SER A 799 -30.53 23.45 -10.61
N TRP A 800 -29.81 22.89 -9.63
CA TRP A 800 -29.15 21.59 -9.75
C TRP A 800 -30.13 20.43 -9.96
N ASP A 801 -31.30 20.48 -9.31
CA ASP A 801 -32.30 19.42 -9.41
C ASP A 801 -32.87 19.33 -10.84
N THR A 802 -32.88 20.44 -11.60
CA THR A 802 -33.32 20.47 -13.01
C THR A 802 -32.42 19.68 -13.97
N ILE A 803 -31.18 19.36 -13.55
CA ILE A 803 -30.20 18.60 -14.34
C ILE A 803 -29.71 17.33 -13.64
N GLY A 804 -30.33 16.96 -12.50
CA GLY A 804 -29.82 15.94 -11.57
C GLY A 804 -29.51 14.59 -12.19
N SER A 805 -30.36 14.06 -13.08
CA SER A 805 -30.18 12.74 -13.70
C SER A 805 -28.87 12.61 -14.50
N GLU A 806 -28.53 13.62 -15.29
CA GLU A 806 -27.28 13.71 -16.06
C GLU A 806 -26.10 14.08 -15.14
N LEU A 807 -26.31 15.05 -14.23
CA LEU A 807 -25.30 15.56 -13.31
C LEU A 807 -24.79 14.50 -12.34
N TRP A 808 -25.68 13.81 -11.62
CA TRP A 808 -25.29 12.85 -10.59
C TRP A 808 -24.60 11.62 -11.21
N SER A 809 -25.05 11.19 -12.39
CA SER A 809 -24.39 10.13 -13.18
C SER A 809 -22.94 10.51 -13.52
N ALA A 810 -22.72 11.72 -14.03
CA ALA A 810 -21.37 12.22 -14.35
C ALA A 810 -20.49 12.38 -13.09
N VAL A 811 -21.04 12.94 -12.00
CA VAL A 811 -20.32 13.10 -10.72
C VAL A 811 -19.94 11.74 -10.14
N ALA A 812 -20.84 10.76 -10.13
CA ALA A 812 -20.56 9.40 -9.66
C ALA A 812 -19.45 8.72 -10.50
N GLN A 813 -19.50 8.85 -11.83
CA GLN A 813 -18.48 8.32 -12.73
C GLN A 813 -17.09 8.95 -12.47
N ILE A 814 -17.02 10.28 -12.33
CA ILE A 814 -15.77 11.02 -12.09
C ILE A 814 -15.17 10.70 -10.71
N LEU A 815 -16.02 10.49 -9.69
CA LEU A 815 -15.59 10.07 -8.35
C LEU A 815 -15.34 8.56 -8.23
N GLY A 816 -15.55 7.79 -9.29
CA GLY A 816 -15.39 6.33 -9.31
C GLY A 816 -16.29 5.65 -8.26
N ALA A 817 -17.56 6.05 -8.21
CA ALA A 817 -18.56 5.56 -7.28
C ALA A 817 -19.68 4.81 -8.02
N ARG A 818 -20.20 3.72 -7.44
CA ARG A 818 -21.41 3.06 -7.94
C ARG A 818 -22.67 3.74 -7.44
N ARG A 819 -22.62 4.26 -6.22
CA ARG A 819 -23.70 4.97 -5.54
C ARG A 819 -23.19 6.32 -5.03
N LEU A 820 -24.03 7.33 -5.10
CA LEU A 820 -23.74 8.72 -4.73
C LEU A 820 -24.86 9.23 -3.82
N ALA A 821 -24.50 9.96 -2.78
CA ALA A 821 -25.44 10.48 -1.80
C ALA A 821 -25.04 11.88 -1.30
N ARG A 822 -25.98 12.65 -0.75
CA ARG A 822 -25.77 13.98 -0.14
C ARG A 822 -26.13 13.94 1.34
N GLN A 823 -25.24 14.46 2.18
CA GLN A 823 -25.42 14.50 3.64
C GLN A 823 -26.60 15.40 4.02
N GLY A 824 -27.61 14.87 4.71
CA GLY A 824 -28.66 15.65 5.35
C GLY A 824 -28.35 16.02 6.80
N ARG A 825 -29.22 16.85 7.40
CA ARG A 825 -29.17 17.12 8.86
C ARG A 825 -29.76 15.95 9.63
N VAL A 826 -29.02 15.46 10.64
CA VAL A 826 -29.49 14.42 11.58
C VAL A 826 -30.83 14.83 12.21
N ALA A 827 -31.77 13.89 12.33
CA ALA A 827 -33.08 14.13 12.90
C ALA A 827 -33.00 14.41 14.42
N SER A 828 -33.83 15.34 14.90
CA SER A 828 -33.98 15.69 16.33
C SER A 828 -34.95 14.77 17.08
N THR A 829 -35.11 13.53 16.62
CA THR A 829 -36.10 12.51 17.02
C THR A 829 -35.73 11.72 18.28
N GLY A 830 -34.63 12.07 18.95
CA GLY A 830 -34.05 11.30 20.06
C GLY A 830 -33.24 10.08 19.59
N THR A 831 -33.73 9.36 18.60
CA THR A 831 -33.10 8.21 17.91
C THR A 831 -31.92 8.59 17.00
N ARG A 832 -31.74 9.88 16.70
CA ARG A 832 -30.65 10.44 15.85
C ARG A 832 -30.61 9.86 14.43
N ASP A 833 -31.78 9.74 13.82
CA ASP A 833 -31.89 9.17 12.48
C ASP A 833 -31.07 9.99 11.48
N SER A 834 -30.42 9.29 10.57
CA SER A 834 -29.80 9.89 9.40
C SER A 834 -30.87 10.54 8.51
N ARG A 835 -30.42 11.48 7.67
CA ARG A 835 -31.20 12.01 6.54
C ARG A 835 -30.34 12.08 5.29
N LEU A 836 -29.42 11.11 5.15
CA LEU A 836 -28.63 10.97 3.94
C LEU A 836 -29.57 10.71 2.75
N GLU A 837 -29.37 11.47 1.68
CA GLU A 837 -30.19 11.46 0.47
C GLU A 837 -29.43 10.71 -0.63
N ILE A 838 -30.03 9.68 -1.24
CA ILE A 838 -29.42 8.97 -2.38
C ILE A 838 -29.65 9.76 -3.66
N LEU A 839 -28.56 10.13 -4.34
CA LEU A 839 -28.56 10.85 -5.63
C LEU A 839 -28.34 9.90 -6.82
N VAL A 840 -27.57 8.83 -6.61
CA VAL A 840 -27.42 7.70 -7.55
C VAL A 840 -27.39 6.41 -6.74
N GLY A 841 -28.21 5.45 -7.10
CA GLY A 841 -28.28 4.15 -6.44
C GLY A 841 -29.70 3.69 -6.21
N ASP A 842 -29.81 2.52 -5.58
CA ASP A 842 -31.04 1.80 -5.30
C ASP A 842 -31.46 1.93 -3.82
N ASN A 843 -30.50 1.87 -2.90
CA ASN A 843 -30.74 1.88 -1.45
C ASN A 843 -29.54 2.44 -0.66
N GLY A 844 -29.72 2.62 0.65
CA GLY A 844 -28.70 3.12 1.58
C GLY A 844 -27.86 2.08 2.33
N TRP A 845 -28.14 0.78 2.19
CA TRP A 845 -27.36 -0.26 2.87
C TRP A 845 -25.93 -0.31 2.37
N VAL A 846 -24.97 -0.17 3.28
CA VAL A 846 -23.54 -0.34 3.02
C VAL A 846 -22.97 -1.41 3.93
N GLU A 847 -21.89 -2.04 3.46
CA GLU A 847 -20.99 -2.79 4.32
C GLU A 847 -19.74 -1.93 4.61
N HIS A 848 -19.37 -1.85 5.89
CA HIS A 848 -18.15 -1.21 6.35
C HIS A 848 -17.36 -2.17 7.24
N ARG A 849 -16.03 -2.28 7.07
CA ARG A 849 -15.18 -3.18 7.88
C ARG A 849 -14.13 -2.39 8.67
N GLU A 850 -14.17 -2.52 10.00
CA GLU A 850 -13.28 -1.82 10.94
C GLU A 850 -12.75 -2.80 12.00
N ASN A 851 -11.45 -2.79 12.33
CA ASN A 851 -10.84 -3.75 13.27
C ASN A 851 -11.11 -5.25 12.90
N GLY A 852 -11.48 -5.52 11.64
CA GLY A 852 -11.95 -6.81 11.14
C GLY A 852 -13.31 -7.27 11.68
N ILE A 853 -14.12 -6.34 12.17
CA ILE A 853 -15.56 -6.48 12.44
C ILE A 853 -16.30 -5.93 11.20
N VAL A 854 -17.41 -6.56 10.83
CA VAL A 854 -18.30 -6.11 9.75
C VAL A 854 -19.45 -5.28 10.35
N TYR A 855 -19.72 -4.13 9.74
CA TYR A 855 -20.81 -3.21 10.08
C TYR A 855 -21.64 -2.94 8.81
N CYS A 856 -22.68 -3.73 8.62
CA CYS A 856 -23.79 -3.50 7.71
C CYS A 856 -24.81 -2.55 8.36
N PHE A 857 -25.25 -1.51 7.64
CA PHE A 857 -26.32 -0.62 8.09
C PHE A 857 -26.88 0.21 6.93
N ASP A 858 -28.14 0.65 7.05
CA ASP A 858 -28.73 1.60 6.11
C ASP A 858 -28.27 3.03 6.45
N THR A 859 -27.40 3.59 5.61
CA THR A 859 -26.86 4.95 5.74
C THR A 859 -27.92 6.06 5.66
N THR A 860 -29.10 5.79 5.08
CA THR A 860 -30.21 6.76 5.03
C THR A 860 -30.98 6.85 6.35
N LYS A 861 -30.87 5.82 7.21
CA LYS A 861 -31.59 5.70 8.49
C LYS A 861 -30.66 5.78 9.71
N CYS A 862 -29.51 5.12 9.65
CA CYS A 862 -28.57 5.00 10.77
C CYS A 862 -27.35 5.92 10.61
N MET A 863 -26.93 6.55 11.72
CA MET A 863 -25.71 7.35 11.78
C MET A 863 -24.47 6.48 12.01
N PHE A 864 -23.44 6.65 11.17
CA PHE A 864 -22.11 6.05 11.37
C PHE A 864 -21.06 7.08 11.81
N SER A 865 -20.21 6.74 12.79
CA SER A 865 -19.13 7.62 13.25
C SER A 865 -17.75 6.95 13.25
N TRP A 866 -16.92 7.35 12.27
CA TRP A 866 -15.49 7.04 12.19
C TRP A 866 -14.70 7.51 13.43
N GLY A 867 -15.12 8.60 14.07
CA GLY A 867 -14.32 9.29 15.09
C GLY A 867 -14.10 8.51 16.38
N ASN A 868 -14.79 7.39 16.60
CA ASN A 868 -14.65 6.56 17.81
C ASN A 868 -13.74 5.34 17.61
N LEU A 869 -12.97 5.27 16.51
CA LEU A 869 -12.07 4.16 16.19
C LEU A 869 -11.08 3.84 17.33
N SER A 870 -10.50 4.84 17.97
CA SER A 870 -9.59 4.67 19.12
C SER A 870 -10.27 3.93 20.28
N GLU A 871 -11.49 4.32 20.63
CA GLU A 871 -12.23 3.70 21.74
C GLU A 871 -12.79 2.32 21.38
N LYS A 872 -13.25 2.13 20.14
CA LYS A 872 -13.62 0.79 19.64
C LYS A 872 -12.42 -0.15 19.64
N LEU A 873 -11.21 0.35 19.37
CA LEU A 873 -9.96 -0.41 19.52
C LEU A 873 -9.56 -0.65 20.99
N ARG A 874 -9.90 0.25 21.92
CA ARG A 874 -9.66 0.09 23.36
C ARG A 874 -10.56 -1.00 23.94
N MET A 875 -11.87 -0.92 23.71
CA MET A 875 -12.85 -1.94 24.12
C MET A 875 -12.51 -3.32 23.52
N ALA A 876 -12.08 -3.35 22.25
CA ALA A 876 -11.62 -4.56 21.57
C ALA A 876 -10.28 -5.15 22.07
N ARG A 877 -9.63 -4.56 23.08
CA ARG A 877 -8.39 -5.06 23.70
C ARG A 877 -8.58 -5.51 25.15
N LEU A 878 -9.76 -5.31 25.73
CA LEU A 878 -10.11 -5.87 27.03
C LEU A 878 -10.15 -7.40 26.94
N ASP A 879 -9.88 -8.10 28.03
CA ASP A 879 -10.20 -9.53 28.16
C ASP A 879 -11.51 -9.68 28.92
N CYS A 880 -12.56 -10.06 28.21
CA CYS A 880 -13.91 -10.26 28.74
C CYS A 880 -14.31 -11.75 28.77
N ARG A 881 -13.36 -12.69 28.64
CA ARG A 881 -13.65 -14.12 28.77
C ARG A 881 -14.23 -14.44 30.15
N GLY A 882 -15.38 -15.08 30.19
CA GLY A 882 -16.14 -15.33 31.43
C GLY A 882 -17.02 -14.16 31.88
N GLU A 883 -16.86 -12.95 31.30
CA GLU A 883 -17.71 -11.80 31.63
C GLU A 883 -19.04 -11.82 30.85
N VAL A 884 -20.07 -11.29 31.51
CA VAL A 884 -21.33 -10.85 30.91
C VAL A 884 -21.31 -9.32 30.84
N VAL A 885 -21.57 -8.78 29.65
CA VAL A 885 -21.59 -7.32 29.40
C VAL A 885 -23.02 -6.86 29.09
N VAL A 886 -23.37 -5.65 29.51
CA VAL A 886 -24.59 -4.94 29.09
C VAL A 886 -24.19 -3.67 28.34
N ASP A 887 -24.62 -3.51 27.09
CA ASP A 887 -24.45 -2.29 26.29
C ASP A 887 -25.80 -1.55 26.29
N LEU A 888 -25.89 -0.41 26.99
CA LEU A 888 -27.18 0.29 27.16
C LEU A 888 -27.58 1.14 25.95
N PHE A 889 -26.69 1.31 24.97
CA PHE A 889 -26.89 2.16 23.79
C PHE A 889 -26.18 1.55 22.56
N ALA A 890 -26.54 0.32 22.22
CA ALA A 890 -25.76 -0.51 21.30
C ALA A 890 -25.68 0.07 19.87
N GLY A 891 -26.70 0.80 19.42
CA GLY A 891 -26.85 1.24 18.03
C GLY A 891 -26.76 0.04 17.08
N ILE A 892 -26.00 0.20 15.99
CA ILE A 892 -25.72 -0.89 15.03
C ILE A 892 -24.72 -1.96 15.57
N GLY A 893 -24.44 -1.95 16.88
CA GLY A 893 -23.43 -2.81 17.54
C GLY A 893 -22.08 -2.12 17.81
N TYR A 894 -22.08 -0.81 18.07
CA TYR A 894 -20.85 0.01 18.16
C TYR A 894 -19.79 -0.53 19.12
N PHE A 895 -20.20 -0.90 20.34
CA PHE A 895 -19.30 -1.48 21.37
C PHE A 895 -19.63 -2.96 21.64
N THR A 896 -20.91 -3.34 21.56
CA THR A 896 -21.38 -4.74 21.51
C THR A 896 -20.52 -5.65 20.62
N LEU A 897 -20.24 -5.28 19.37
CA LEU A 897 -19.45 -6.12 18.46
C LEU A 897 -17.96 -6.19 18.85
N PRO A 898 -17.27 -5.10 19.21
CA PRO A 898 -15.96 -5.15 19.88
C PRO A 898 -15.89 -6.11 21.08
N PHE A 899 -16.89 -6.09 21.97
CA PHE A 899 -16.94 -7.02 23.11
C PHE A 899 -17.07 -8.48 22.66
N LEU A 900 -17.99 -8.78 21.73
CA LEU A 900 -18.26 -10.14 21.25
C LEU A 900 -17.14 -10.76 20.40
N VAL A 901 -16.55 -9.97 19.50
CA VAL A 901 -15.65 -10.43 18.42
C VAL A 901 -14.17 -10.30 18.80
N ARG A 902 -13.82 -9.40 19.73
CA ARG A 902 -12.42 -9.06 20.05
C ARG A 902 -12.07 -9.17 21.53
N ALA A 903 -12.96 -8.72 22.43
CA ALA A 903 -12.76 -8.92 23.87
C ALA A 903 -13.18 -10.33 24.33
N HIS A 904 -13.84 -11.10 23.47
CA HIS A 904 -14.33 -12.46 23.75
C HIS A 904 -15.30 -12.54 24.95
N ALA A 905 -16.17 -11.54 25.09
CA ALA A 905 -17.27 -11.55 26.05
C ALA A 905 -18.14 -12.83 25.89
N THR A 906 -18.54 -13.42 27.01
CA THR A 906 -19.32 -14.67 27.03
C THR A 906 -20.73 -14.44 26.48
N LEU A 907 -21.35 -13.35 26.91
CA LEU A 907 -22.69 -12.92 26.55
C LEU A 907 -22.73 -11.39 26.60
N VAL A 908 -23.36 -10.77 25.59
CA VAL A 908 -23.64 -9.32 25.60
C VAL A 908 -25.14 -9.08 25.47
N TYR A 909 -25.71 -8.39 26.45
CA TYR A 909 -27.06 -7.84 26.35
C TYR A 909 -27.00 -6.46 25.70
N ALA A 910 -27.60 -6.31 24.52
CA ALA A 910 -27.55 -5.08 23.73
C ALA A 910 -28.90 -4.37 23.77
N CYS A 911 -28.98 -3.22 24.44
CA CYS A 911 -30.20 -2.42 24.51
C CYS A 911 -30.16 -1.35 23.42
N GLU A 912 -31.23 -1.25 22.63
CA GLU A 912 -31.38 -0.24 21.57
C GLU A 912 -32.87 0.04 21.31
N TRP A 913 -33.22 1.26 20.91
CA TRP A 913 -34.62 1.70 20.72
C TRP A 913 -34.93 2.22 19.31
N ASN A 914 -33.92 2.45 18.47
CA ASN A 914 -34.11 2.80 17.06
C ASN A 914 -34.32 1.50 16.24
N PRO A 915 -35.50 1.27 15.64
CA PRO A 915 -35.80 0.03 14.91
C PRO A 915 -34.83 -0.25 13.75
N HIS A 916 -34.29 0.80 13.12
CA HIS A 916 -33.32 0.65 12.04
C HIS A 916 -31.92 0.31 12.55
N ALA A 917 -31.59 0.75 13.76
CA ALA A 917 -30.36 0.34 14.44
C ALA A 917 -30.44 -1.11 14.93
N ILE A 918 -31.63 -1.56 15.38
CA ILE A 918 -31.93 -2.96 15.74
C ILE A 918 -31.82 -3.87 14.49
N GLU A 919 -32.45 -3.48 13.38
CA GLU A 919 -32.35 -4.15 12.06
C GLU A 919 -30.89 -4.34 11.64
N ALA A 920 -30.09 -3.27 11.69
CA ALA A 920 -28.66 -3.30 11.40
C ALA A 920 -27.85 -4.13 12.42
N LEU A 921 -28.16 -4.04 13.72
CA LEU A 921 -27.51 -4.83 14.77
C LEU A 921 -27.70 -6.33 14.55
N HIS A 922 -28.91 -6.78 14.23
CA HIS A 922 -29.17 -8.19 13.92
C HIS A 922 -28.39 -8.64 12.68
N HIS A 923 -28.36 -7.84 11.60
CA HIS A 923 -27.50 -8.13 10.44
C HIS A 923 -26.01 -8.25 10.83
N ASN A 924 -25.53 -7.41 11.76
CA ASN A 924 -24.13 -7.40 12.17
C ASN A 924 -23.75 -8.54 13.11
N LEU A 925 -24.64 -8.94 14.01
CA LEU A 925 -24.45 -10.12 14.85
C LEU A 925 -24.29 -11.38 13.98
N GLN A 926 -25.11 -11.51 12.92
CA GLN A 926 -25.00 -12.61 11.95
C GLN A 926 -23.74 -12.49 11.09
N ALA A 927 -23.45 -11.32 10.50
CA ALA A 927 -22.29 -11.11 9.63
C ALA A 927 -20.93 -11.27 10.35
N ASN A 928 -20.90 -11.23 11.68
CA ASN A 928 -19.71 -11.50 12.50
C ASN A 928 -19.72 -12.87 13.19
N LEU A 929 -20.76 -13.70 13.00
CA LEU A 929 -20.94 -15.02 13.63
C LEU A 929 -20.92 -14.96 15.17
N VAL A 930 -21.72 -14.07 15.75
CA VAL A 930 -21.81 -13.86 17.23
C VAL A 930 -23.25 -13.72 17.77
N SER A 931 -24.26 -14.03 16.96
CA SER A 931 -25.69 -13.94 17.33
C SER A 931 -26.08 -14.88 18.49
N ASP A 932 -25.37 -16.00 18.63
CA ASP A 932 -25.52 -16.98 19.71
C ASP A 932 -25.14 -16.41 21.09
N ARG A 933 -24.25 -15.40 21.11
CA ARG A 933 -23.75 -14.74 22.32
C ARG A 933 -24.31 -13.33 22.52
N CYS A 934 -25.37 -12.95 21.82
CA CYS A 934 -25.99 -11.63 22.01
C CYS A 934 -27.52 -11.71 22.15
N ILE A 935 -28.05 -11.03 23.17
CA ILE A 935 -29.48 -10.87 23.39
C ILE A 935 -29.82 -9.39 23.23
N VAL A 936 -30.66 -9.07 22.24
CA VAL A 936 -31.10 -7.70 21.97
C VAL A 936 -32.35 -7.40 22.79
N PHE A 937 -32.35 -6.25 23.47
CA PHE A 937 -33.51 -5.71 24.18
C PHE A 937 -33.99 -4.45 23.46
N GLU A 938 -35.12 -4.58 22.77
CA GLU A 938 -35.75 -3.49 22.02
C GLU A 938 -36.47 -2.51 22.95
N GLY A 939 -36.20 -1.21 22.80
CA GLY A 939 -36.87 -0.13 23.52
C GLY A 939 -35.99 0.59 24.56
N ASP A 940 -36.61 1.45 25.36
CA ASP A 940 -35.92 2.28 26.35
C ASP A 940 -35.22 1.43 27.42
N ASN A 941 -33.89 1.49 27.48
CA ASN A 941 -33.07 0.68 28.39
C ASN A 941 -33.46 0.85 29.86
N ARG A 942 -34.06 1.98 30.25
CA ARG A 942 -34.52 2.25 31.63
C ARG A 942 -35.72 1.37 32.04
N LEU A 943 -36.40 0.79 31.05
CA LEU A 943 -37.49 -0.17 31.21
C LEU A 943 -37.06 -1.60 30.87
N THR A 944 -36.23 -1.78 29.84
CA THR A 944 -35.96 -3.10 29.22
C THR A 944 -34.65 -3.76 29.63
N ALA A 945 -33.67 -3.02 30.17
CA ALA A 945 -32.36 -3.58 30.48
C ALA A 945 -32.43 -4.63 31.62
N PRO A 946 -31.59 -5.69 31.56
CA PRO A 946 -31.55 -6.74 32.57
C PRO A 946 -30.90 -6.23 33.86
N LYS A 947 -31.25 -6.83 34.99
CA LYS A 947 -30.82 -6.41 36.34
C LYS A 947 -30.03 -7.52 37.02
N GLY A 948 -28.96 -7.17 37.74
CA GLY A 948 -28.17 -8.15 38.50
C GLY A 948 -27.32 -9.12 37.69
N VAL A 949 -27.06 -8.87 36.39
CA VAL A 949 -26.43 -9.85 35.48
C VAL A 949 -24.98 -9.52 35.10
N ALA A 950 -24.61 -8.23 35.08
CA ALA A 950 -23.42 -7.76 34.37
C ALA A 950 -22.17 -7.74 35.25
N ASN A 951 -21.05 -8.19 34.69
CA ASN A 951 -19.71 -7.85 35.19
C ASN A 951 -19.30 -6.44 34.72
N ARG A 952 -19.86 -6.00 33.58
CA ARG A 952 -19.45 -4.79 32.87
C ARG A 952 -20.64 -4.13 32.19
N VAL A 953 -20.75 -2.81 32.25
CA VAL A 953 -21.80 -2.04 31.56
C VAL A 953 -21.16 -0.96 30.69
N CYS A 954 -21.56 -0.86 29.43
CA CYS A 954 -21.16 0.20 28.50
C CYS A 954 -22.30 1.22 28.34
N LEU A 955 -21.96 2.51 28.48
CA LEU A 955 -22.87 3.63 28.34
C LEU A 955 -22.40 4.55 27.21
N GLY A 956 -22.44 4.05 25.97
CA GLY A 956 -21.87 4.69 24.78
C GLY A 956 -22.51 6.01 24.31
N LEU A 957 -23.43 6.61 25.09
CA LEU A 957 -24.19 7.80 24.68
C LEU A 957 -23.46 9.12 24.95
N LEU A 958 -23.41 9.98 23.93
CA LEU A 958 -23.04 11.40 24.02
C LEU A 958 -24.28 12.28 23.82
N PRO A 959 -24.36 13.52 24.36
CA PRO A 959 -23.33 14.19 25.15
C PRO A 959 -23.25 13.73 26.61
N SER A 960 -24.27 13.03 27.13
CA SER A 960 -24.27 12.43 28.45
C SER A 960 -25.13 11.16 28.44
N SER A 961 -24.83 10.25 29.36
CA SER A 961 -25.55 8.99 29.63
C SER A 961 -26.28 8.97 30.99
N GLU A 962 -26.28 10.10 31.69
CA GLU A 962 -26.72 10.30 33.08
C GLU A 962 -28.14 9.80 33.37
N GLY A 963 -29.08 9.98 32.43
CA GLY A 963 -30.44 9.46 32.53
C GLY A 963 -30.58 7.93 32.63
N SER A 964 -29.50 7.18 32.39
CA SER A 964 -29.43 5.71 32.52
C SER A 964 -28.40 5.24 33.56
N TRP A 965 -27.82 6.12 34.39
CA TRP A 965 -26.86 5.69 35.43
C TRP A 965 -27.49 4.77 36.48
N VAL A 966 -28.75 5.03 36.87
CA VAL A 966 -29.55 4.13 37.71
C VAL A 966 -29.75 2.75 37.05
N THR A 967 -30.01 2.72 35.75
CA THR A 967 -30.10 1.48 34.96
C THR A 967 -28.78 0.71 34.99
N ALA A 968 -27.65 1.40 34.84
CA ALA A 968 -26.33 0.80 34.79
C ALA A 968 -25.89 0.21 36.14
N VAL A 969 -26.17 0.90 37.25
CA VAL A 969 -25.99 0.34 38.61
C VAL A 969 -26.87 -0.89 38.81
N LYS A 970 -28.15 -0.83 38.44
CA LYS A 970 -29.07 -1.97 38.51
C LYS A 970 -28.68 -3.16 37.62
N ALA A 971 -27.94 -2.92 36.53
CA ALA A 971 -27.51 -3.97 35.61
C ALA A 971 -26.32 -4.79 36.13
N LEU A 972 -25.44 -4.18 36.95
CA LEU A 972 -24.32 -4.87 37.62
C LEU A 972 -24.81 -5.95 38.61
N ARG A 973 -23.96 -6.95 38.85
CA ARG A 973 -24.15 -7.96 39.91
C ARG A 973 -23.95 -7.34 41.29
N CYS A 974 -24.43 -7.99 42.36
CA CYS A 974 -24.40 -7.41 43.71
C CYS A 974 -22.99 -7.32 44.32
N GLU A 975 -22.00 -8.03 43.75
CA GLU A 975 -20.57 -7.90 44.02
C GLU A 975 -19.95 -6.62 43.43
N GLY A 976 -20.63 -5.98 42.47
CA GLY A 976 -20.14 -4.84 41.69
C GLY A 976 -19.65 -5.26 40.28
N GLY A 977 -18.73 -4.47 39.72
CA GLY A 977 -18.20 -4.63 38.37
C GLY A 977 -17.60 -3.33 37.82
N THR A 978 -17.68 -3.13 36.51
CA THR A 978 -17.12 -1.94 35.84
C THR A 978 -18.13 -1.24 34.91
N LEU A 979 -18.28 0.08 35.06
CA LEU A 979 -19.05 0.93 34.15
C LEU A 979 -18.12 1.69 33.21
N HIS A 980 -18.45 1.78 31.93
CA HIS A 980 -17.76 2.62 30.94
C HIS A 980 -18.69 3.78 30.55
N ILE A 981 -18.50 4.93 31.21
CA ILE A 981 -19.41 6.09 31.13
C ILE A 981 -18.87 7.10 30.12
N HIS A 982 -19.57 7.29 29.00
CA HIS A 982 -19.20 8.27 27.98
C HIS A 982 -19.81 9.64 28.29
N GLY A 983 -19.07 10.71 28.01
CA GLY A 983 -19.53 12.09 28.15
C GLY A 983 -18.79 13.09 27.26
N ASN A 984 -19.46 14.20 26.94
CA ASN A 984 -18.87 15.38 26.32
C ASN A 984 -18.63 16.43 27.41
N VAL A 985 -17.36 16.77 27.66
CA VAL A 985 -16.92 17.57 28.82
C VAL A 985 -16.02 18.71 28.33
N LYS A 986 -16.07 19.89 28.97
CA LYS A 986 -15.12 20.95 28.63
C LYS A 986 -13.71 20.58 29.10
N ASP A 987 -12.68 21.02 28.37
CA ASP A 987 -11.27 20.77 28.72
C ASP A 987 -10.84 21.42 30.05
N SER A 988 -11.57 22.41 30.53
CA SER A 988 -11.46 23.01 31.87
C SER A 988 -12.20 22.24 32.99
N GLU A 989 -13.08 21.31 32.66
CA GLU A 989 -14.06 20.70 33.58
C GLU A 989 -13.83 19.19 33.80
N GLU A 990 -12.82 18.59 33.16
CA GLU A 990 -12.53 17.14 33.20
C GLU A 990 -12.53 16.57 34.64
N ASN A 991 -11.86 17.26 35.58
CA ASN A 991 -11.78 16.83 36.99
C ASN A 991 -13.14 16.93 37.72
N GLN A 992 -13.91 17.99 37.46
CA GLN A 992 -15.21 18.21 38.10
C GLN A 992 -16.23 17.16 37.64
N TRP A 993 -16.22 16.84 36.34
CA TRP A 993 -17.04 15.77 35.78
C TRP A 993 -16.65 14.38 36.31
N THR A 994 -15.35 14.10 36.43
CA THR A 994 -14.85 12.84 36.99
C THR A 994 -15.28 12.64 38.44
N GLN A 995 -15.26 13.72 39.24
CA GLN A 995 -15.77 13.72 40.61
C GLN A 995 -17.29 13.50 40.64
N HIS A 996 -18.05 14.27 39.86
CA HIS A 996 -19.52 14.14 39.74
C HIS A 996 -19.97 12.73 39.35
N VAL A 997 -19.28 12.08 38.41
CA VAL A 997 -19.52 10.67 38.03
C VAL A 997 -19.26 9.74 39.22
N THR A 998 -18.17 9.94 39.96
CA THR A 998 -17.81 9.08 41.11
C THR A 998 -18.84 9.20 42.23
N ASP A 999 -19.19 10.43 42.61
CA ASP A 999 -20.13 10.71 43.70
C ASP A 999 -21.55 10.26 43.34
N SER A 1000 -22.02 10.55 42.12
CA SER A 1000 -23.36 10.15 41.65
C SER A 1000 -23.51 8.63 41.59
N ILE A 1001 -22.52 7.89 41.07
CA ILE A 1001 -22.58 6.42 41.07
C ILE A 1001 -22.48 5.86 42.50
N SER A 1002 -21.74 6.51 43.41
CA SER A 1002 -21.70 6.14 44.83
C SER A 1002 -23.04 6.36 45.54
N GLU A 1003 -23.74 7.46 45.28
CA GLU A 1003 -25.07 7.76 45.84
C GLU A 1003 -26.15 6.84 45.26
N ILE A 1004 -26.13 6.60 43.95
CA ILE A 1004 -27.03 5.65 43.28
C ILE A 1004 -26.80 4.21 43.80
N ALA A 1005 -25.55 3.77 43.96
CA ALA A 1005 -25.28 2.47 44.56
C ALA A 1005 -25.90 2.32 45.95
N LYS A 1006 -25.74 3.34 46.81
CA LYS A 1006 -26.33 3.34 48.17
C LYS A 1006 -27.87 3.35 48.14
N SER A 1007 -28.51 4.12 47.26
CA SER A 1007 -29.97 4.20 47.18
C SER A 1007 -30.61 2.92 46.62
N GLU A 1008 -29.89 2.17 45.77
CA GLU A 1008 -30.27 0.83 45.31
C GLU A 1008 -29.87 -0.30 46.28
N GLY A 1009 -29.35 0.04 47.48
CA GLY A 1009 -29.04 -0.92 48.54
C GLY A 1009 -27.68 -1.62 48.43
N HIS A 1010 -26.75 -1.08 47.64
CA HIS A 1010 -25.41 -1.64 47.44
C HIS A 1010 -24.33 -0.93 48.27
N CYS A 1011 -23.64 -1.68 49.14
CA CYS A 1011 -22.45 -1.25 49.86
C CYS A 1011 -21.20 -1.44 48.98
N TRP A 1012 -20.99 -0.55 48.01
CA TRP A 1012 -19.84 -0.58 47.10
C TRP A 1012 -18.85 0.56 47.38
N ASN A 1013 -17.56 0.26 47.32
CA ASN A 1013 -16.52 1.23 47.01
C ASN A 1013 -16.63 1.59 45.53
N VAL A 1014 -16.59 2.89 45.19
CA VAL A 1014 -16.79 3.39 43.83
C VAL A 1014 -15.67 4.36 43.50
N ALA A 1015 -14.92 4.09 42.43
CA ALA A 1015 -13.80 4.92 41.99
C ALA A 1015 -13.65 4.89 40.46
N VAL A 1016 -13.31 6.04 39.86
CA VAL A 1016 -12.83 6.07 38.46
C VAL A 1016 -11.40 5.55 38.43
N VAL A 1017 -11.17 4.42 37.77
CA VAL A 1017 -9.85 3.77 37.66
C VAL A 1017 -9.10 4.15 36.38
N HIS A 1018 -9.80 4.64 35.36
CA HIS A 1018 -9.21 5.22 34.15
C HIS A 1018 -10.11 6.31 33.56
N LEU A 1019 -9.49 7.33 32.95
CA LEU A 1019 -10.18 8.44 32.27
C LEU A 1019 -9.62 8.60 30.86
N GLU A 1020 -10.28 7.97 29.89
CA GLU A 1020 -9.88 7.97 28.49
C GLU A 1020 -10.26 9.29 27.79
N ARG A 1021 -9.38 9.81 26.93
CA ARG A 1021 -9.55 11.10 26.23
C ARG A 1021 -9.71 10.87 24.72
N VAL A 1022 -10.77 10.14 24.36
CA VAL A 1022 -11.04 9.57 23.03
C VAL A 1022 -10.78 10.53 21.87
N LYS A 1023 -11.32 11.77 21.93
CA LYS A 1023 -11.16 12.81 20.91
C LYS A 1023 -11.58 14.19 21.39
N TRP A 1024 -11.21 15.22 20.63
CA TRP A 1024 -11.96 16.48 20.62
C TRP A 1024 -13.30 16.28 19.91
N TYR A 1025 -14.39 16.72 20.55
CA TYR A 1025 -15.74 16.70 19.99
C TYR A 1025 -16.08 18.05 19.34
N ALA A 1026 -15.69 19.15 19.98
CA ALA A 1026 -15.81 20.52 19.49
C ALA A 1026 -14.66 21.37 20.08
N PRO A 1027 -14.47 22.64 19.67
CA PRO A 1027 -13.52 23.54 20.35
C PRO A 1027 -13.77 23.57 21.86
N HIS A 1028 -12.73 23.31 22.65
CA HIS A 1028 -12.77 23.19 24.12
C HIS A 1028 -13.68 22.09 24.69
N VAL A 1029 -14.22 21.17 23.89
CA VAL A 1029 -15.04 20.04 24.35
C VAL A 1029 -14.41 18.72 23.91
N ARG A 1030 -14.09 17.85 24.87
CA ARG A 1030 -13.63 16.48 24.62
C ARG A 1030 -14.77 15.48 24.79
N HIS A 1031 -14.69 14.40 24.03
CA HIS A 1031 -15.35 13.14 24.39
C HIS A 1031 -14.41 12.39 25.34
N LEU A 1032 -14.88 12.18 26.58
CA LEU A 1032 -14.24 11.38 27.62
C LEU A 1032 -14.96 10.05 27.82
N VAL A 1033 -14.24 9.04 28.33
CA VAL A 1033 -14.85 7.85 28.93
C VAL A 1033 -14.24 7.62 30.31
N ALA A 1034 -15.10 7.61 31.33
CA ALA A 1034 -14.72 7.23 32.69
C ALA A 1034 -14.97 5.73 32.89
N ASP A 1035 -13.91 4.97 33.17
CA ASP A 1035 -14.01 3.59 33.60
C ASP A 1035 -14.20 3.58 35.13
N VAL A 1036 -15.45 3.45 35.59
CA VAL A 1036 -15.79 3.39 37.01
C VAL A 1036 -15.73 1.94 37.48
N ARG A 1037 -14.94 1.68 38.52
CA ARG A 1037 -14.90 0.42 39.25
C ARG A 1037 -15.83 0.51 40.45
N CYS A 1038 -16.72 -0.47 40.58
CA CYS A 1038 -17.60 -0.65 41.73
C CYS A 1038 -17.28 -2.00 42.38
N GLU A 1039 -16.91 -2.03 43.66
CA GLU A 1039 -16.52 -3.25 44.36
C GLU A 1039 -17.19 -3.35 45.73
N LYS A 1040 -17.80 -4.50 46.01
CA LYS A 1040 -18.48 -4.75 47.29
C LYS A 1040 -17.51 -4.67 48.47
N ILE A 1041 -17.85 -3.81 49.42
CA ILE A 1041 -17.15 -3.71 50.70
C ILE A 1041 -17.45 -5.00 51.47
N LEU A 1042 -16.40 -5.74 51.81
CA LEU A 1042 -16.46 -6.86 52.75
C LEU A 1042 -16.34 -6.29 54.17
N ASN A 1043 -17.29 -6.68 55.04
CA ASN A 1043 -17.25 -6.44 56.48
C ASN A 1043 -16.53 -7.60 57.19
#